data_AF-A0A842KKA6-F1
#
_entry.id   AF-A0A842KKA6-F1
#
_cell.length_a   1.000
_cell.length_b   1.000
_cell.length_c   1.000
_cell.angle_alpha   90.00
_cell.angle_beta   90.00
_cell.angle_gamma   90.00
#
_symmetry.space_group_name_H-M   'P 1'
#
loop_
_entity.id
_entity.type
_entity.pdbx_description
1 polymer ?
#
loop_
_entity_poly.entity_id
_entity_poly.type
_entity_poly.pdbx_seq_one_letter_code
_entity_poly.pdbx_strand_id
1 'polypeptide(L)'
;MDIIPSIPKRISAIQFGLISPREIRKMSVTNIITADTYDDDGYPIDMGLMDLRLGVIDPGLKCKTCGGRAGECPGHFGHIELVAPVVHVGFNKTIRKTLRSICRNCSALLLEPNQKKDFLSQINKLHEMGHLPDPVINEVFKEARKTKICPYCGTEQLEIKFEKPTEYIEDGHKLTPTEIRDRFENISDDDVRVLGMDPASARPEWMILTVLPVPPVTVRPSITLESGQRSEDDLTHKLVDIIRINQRFQENRDAGAPQLIIEDLWELLQYHVTTFFDNEVSGVPPARHRSGRPLKTLTQRLKGKEGRFRGSLSGKRVNFSARTVVSPDPNLSINEVGVPEAIAIQMTIPERVIDRNIELLRMYILRGSDVHPGANYVIRPDGRRIKITENNKQELAEKIEKGWIVERQLMDGDTVLFNRQPSLHKMSIMAHQVKVLPNKTFRLNPAVCPPYNADFDGDEMNMHVLQTEESRAEANILMQVQENILSPRFGGPIIGGIHDHISGMFLLTRNENRITKNEALELLRKSEIRELPEPAGYDEDTGEPYWNGKQIFSQILPEGLNLEFPAEMCFKCDTCKKEDCEYNAYVVIRNGEMIKGTIDEKAIGAFKGIILDTIVKKYGTEAGAKFVDDFTRLAIRGVMKTGLSFGISDEDIPETAKKNIKEILDKAENEVKDLIAAYEAKELEPLPGRTLDETIEMKIMQTLGKARDAAGNIAGKQLGLENSAVIMARSGARGSMLNLTQMAACVGQQAVRGERIRRGYAGRTLPHFDKGDLGADAHGFVKSSYKSGLSPTEYFFHAIGGREGLVDTAVRTSQSGYLQRRLVNALQDLEVQYDGTVRETRGVIVQFKYGEDGIDSTKSDYSKPDYIHKIVETVTGRKVN
;
A
#
# COMPACT_ATOMS: atom_id res chain seq x y z
N MET A 1 -34.07 -3.40 -32.65
CA MET A 1 -32.71 -3.27 -33.22
C MET A 1 -31.99 -2.27 -32.35
N ASP A 2 -31.34 -2.79 -31.31
CA ASP A 2 -30.60 -1.97 -30.37
C ASP A 2 -29.40 -1.36 -31.08
N ILE A 3 -29.34 -0.03 -31.07
CA ILE A 3 -28.14 0.71 -31.45
C ILE A 3 -27.12 0.35 -30.37
N ILE A 4 -26.30 -0.68 -30.63
CA ILE A 4 -25.12 -0.99 -29.84
C ILE A 4 -24.32 0.32 -29.81
N PRO A 5 -24.13 0.97 -28.64
CA PRO A 5 -23.34 2.18 -28.56
C PRO A 5 -21.99 1.89 -29.20
N SER A 6 -21.57 2.73 -30.16
CA SER A 6 -20.34 2.52 -30.93
C SER A 6 -19.22 2.14 -29.96
N ILE A 7 -18.71 0.91 -30.05
CA ILE A 7 -17.64 0.46 -29.16
C ILE A 7 -16.51 1.49 -29.29
N PRO A 8 -16.15 2.21 -28.22
CA PRO A 8 -15.10 3.21 -28.32
C PRO A 8 -13.83 2.50 -28.77
N LYS A 9 -13.16 3.03 -29.80
CA LYS A 9 -11.88 2.48 -30.27
C LYS A 9 -10.93 2.41 -29.07
N ARG A 10 -10.40 1.23 -28.78
CA ARG A 10 -9.40 1.02 -27.73
C ARG A 10 -8.02 1.32 -28.27
N ILE A 11 -7.15 1.87 -27.43
CA ILE A 11 -5.73 2.11 -27.78
C ILE A 11 -5.03 0.75 -27.77
N SER A 12 -4.50 0.32 -28.91
CA SER A 12 -3.72 -0.93 -29.00
C SER A 12 -2.27 -0.75 -28.58
N ALA A 13 -1.63 0.33 -29.02
CA ALA A 13 -0.24 0.65 -28.72
C ALA A 13 -0.01 2.17 -28.80
N ILE A 14 1.07 2.63 -28.17
CA ILE A 14 1.55 4.01 -28.26
C ILE A 14 2.99 3.95 -28.79
N GLN A 15 3.22 4.49 -29.99
CA GLN A 15 4.55 4.62 -30.56
C GLN A 15 5.14 5.98 -30.18
N PHE A 16 6.16 5.97 -29.33
CA PHE A 16 6.88 7.18 -28.97
C PHE A 16 7.91 7.56 -30.04
N GLY A 17 8.12 8.85 -30.24
CA GLY A 17 9.07 9.40 -31.21
C GLY A 17 9.46 10.84 -30.87
N LEU A 18 10.29 11.43 -31.73
CA LEU A 18 10.60 12.85 -31.70
C LEU A 18 9.68 13.57 -32.68
N ILE A 19 9.12 14.71 -32.30
CA ILE A 19 8.20 15.46 -33.16
C ILE A 19 9.03 16.27 -34.15
N SER A 20 8.81 16.06 -35.44
CA SER A 20 9.54 16.79 -36.47
C SER A 20 9.12 18.27 -36.53
N PRO A 21 10.00 19.19 -36.96
CA PRO A 21 9.62 20.59 -37.18
C PRO A 21 8.45 20.78 -38.16
N ARG A 22 8.30 19.85 -39.12
CA ARG A 22 7.18 19.86 -40.08
C ARG A 22 5.86 19.52 -39.38
N GLU A 23 5.87 18.52 -38.51
CA GLU A 23 4.70 18.13 -37.72
C GLU A 23 4.31 19.19 -36.70
N ILE A 24 5.29 19.84 -36.05
CA ILE A 24 5.01 20.95 -35.11
C ILE A 24 4.27 22.09 -35.83
N ARG A 25 4.72 22.47 -37.03
CA ARG A 25 4.03 23.50 -37.81
C ARG A 25 2.64 23.04 -38.28
N LYS A 26 2.49 21.77 -38.65
CA LYS A 26 1.20 21.21 -39.10
C LYS A 26 0.19 21.07 -37.96
N MET A 27 0.61 20.72 -36.74
CA MET A 27 -0.27 20.62 -35.57
C MET A 27 -0.64 21.99 -35.00
N SER A 28 0.16 23.01 -35.30
CA SER A 28 -0.01 24.33 -34.74
C SER A 28 -1.12 25.10 -35.44
N VAL A 29 -1.99 25.73 -34.64
CA VAL A 29 -3.09 26.55 -35.17
C VAL A 29 -2.69 27.99 -35.45
N THR A 30 -1.62 28.47 -34.82
CA THR A 30 -1.14 29.85 -34.99
C THR A 30 0.34 29.97 -34.61
N ASN A 31 1.04 30.90 -35.26
CA ASN A 31 2.40 31.29 -34.88
C ASN A 31 2.33 32.34 -33.76
N ILE A 32 3.13 32.17 -32.71
CA ILE A 32 3.17 33.07 -31.56
C ILE A 32 4.35 34.01 -31.72
N ILE A 33 4.04 35.30 -31.82
CA ILE A 33 5.01 36.35 -32.10
C ILE A 33 5.12 37.30 -30.91
N THR A 34 4.00 37.68 -30.29
CA THR A 34 3.99 38.69 -29.22
C THR A 34 4.22 38.07 -27.85
N ALA A 35 5.03 38.75 -27.03
CA ALA A 35 5.34 38.32 -25.66
C ALA A 35 4.26 38.75 -24.65
N ASP A 36 3.43 39.73 -24.99
CA ASP A 36 2.36 40.22 -24.13
C ASP A 36 1.14 39.29 -24.15
N THR A 37 0.48 39.13 -23.00
CA THR A 37 -0.59 38.15 -22.82
C THR A 37 -1.98 38.75 -23.01
N TYR A 38 -2.24 39.92 -22.43
CA TYR A 38 -3.52 40.63 -22.49
C TYR A 38 -3.29 42.11 -22.83
N ASP A 39 -4.30 42.73 -23.46
CA ASP A 39 -4.34 44.16 -23.65
C ASP A 39 -4.76 44.91 -22.38
N ASP A 40 -4.76 46.25 -22.43
CA ASP A 40 -5.13 47.11 -21.31
C ASP A 40 -6.58 46.93 -20.84
N ASP A 41 -7.45 46.40 -21.71
CA ASP A 41 -8.86 46.08 -21.42
C ASP A 41 -9.04 44.67 -20.84
N GLY A 42 -7.95 43.90 -20.70
CA GLY A 42 -7.94 42.54 -20.15
C GLY A 42 -8.39 41.46 -21.14
N TYR A 43 -8.44 41.75 -22.43
CA TYR A 43 -8.71 40.79 -23.50
C TYR A 43 -7.41 40.13 -24.00
N PRO A 44 -7.45 38.84 -24.40
CA PRO A 44 -6.28 38.17 -24.94
C PRO A 44 -5.84 38.77 -26.27
N ILE A 45 -4.53 38.98 -26.42
CA ILE A 45 -3.94 39.54 -27.64
C ILE A 45 -3.84 38.47 -28.75
N ASP A 46 -4.22 38.84 -29.97
CA ASP A 46 -4.06 37.98 -31.16
C ASP A 46 -2.57 37.72 -31.46
N MET A 47 -2.21 36.49 -31.86
CA MET A 47 -0.82 36.01 -32.01
C MET A 47 0.05 36.08 -30.75
N GLY A 48 -0.56 36.29 -29.57
CA GLY A 48 0.08 36.22 -28.25
C GLY A 48 -0.11 34.88 -27.56
N LEU A 49 0.50 34.72 -26.38
CA LEU A 49 0.49 33.46 -25.63
C LEU A 49 -0.88 33.02 -25.09
N MET A 50 -1.87 33.91 -25.09
CA MET A 50 -3.26 33.68 -24.67
C MET A 50 -4.26 33.75 -25.82
N ASP A 51 -3.81 33.70 -27.09
CA ASP A 51 -4.67 33.74 -28.28
C ASP A 51 -5.82 32.72 -28.18
N LEU A 52 -7.05 33.18 -28.45
CA LEU A 52 -8.29 32.38 -28.39
C LEU A 52 -8.29 31.18 -29.35
N ARG A 53 -7.37 31.12 -30.32
CA ARG A 53 -7.12 29.95 -31.16
C ARG A 53 -6.49 28.79 -30.38
N LEU A 54 -5.68 29.07 -29.37
CA LEU A 54 -4.99 28.07 -28.53
C LEU A 54 -5.90 27.39 -27.50
N GLY A 55 -7.10 27.93 -27.28
CA GLY A 55 -8.07 27.43 -26.32
C GLY A 55 -8.64 28.53 -25.44
N VAL A 56 -9.60 28.18 -24.59
CA VAL A 56 -10.30 29.13 -23.71
C VAL A 56 -10.42 28.56 -22.31
N ILE A 57 -10.15 29.42 -21.32
CA ILE A 57 -10.31 29.13 -19.89
C ILE A 57 -11.36 30.02 -19.21
N ASP A 58 -11.59 31.22 -19.74
CA ASP A 58 -12.54 32.18 -19.15
C ASP A 58 -14.00 31.79 -19.48
N PRO A 59 -14.90 31.72 -18.48
CA PRO A 59 -16.31 31.42 -18.68
C PRO A 59 -17.00 32.57 -19.42
N GLY A 60 -17.37 32.34 -20.69
CA GLY A 60 -18.05 33.32 -21.55
C GLY A 60 -17.41 33.48 -22.93
N LEU A 61 -16.14 33.13 -23.05
CA LEU A 61 -15.43 33.12 -24.32
C LEU A 61 -15.62 31.77 -25.05
N LYS A 62 -15.47 31.79 -26.38
CA LYS A 62 -15.50 30.60 -27.24
C LYS A 62 -14.19 30.49 -27.98
N CYS A 63 -13.70 29.27 -28.14
CA CYS A 63 -12.47 29.03 -28.88
C CYS A 63 -12.64 29.37 -30.36
N LYS A 64 -11.72 30.16 -30.93
CA LYS A 64 -11.74 30.51 -32.36
C LYS A 64 -11.47 29.31 -33.28
N THR A 65 -10.88 28.23 -32.75
CA THR A 65 -10.51 27.03 -33.52
C THR A 65 -11.60 25.97 -33.51
N CYS A 66 -12.11 25.56 -32.34
CA CYS A 66 -13.10 24.49 -32.23
C CYS A 66 -14.53 24.95 -31.87
N GLY A 67 -14.73 26.22 -31.53
CA GLY A 67 -16.03 26.76 -31.09
C GLY A 67 -16.48 26.33 -29.69
N GLY A 68 -15.75 25.41 -29.04
CA GLY A 68 -16.05 24.92 -27.70
C GLY A 68 -15.90 25.99 -26.62
N ARG A 69 -16.66 25.83 -25.53
CA ARG A 69 -16.59 26.68 -24.33
C ARG A 69 -15.51 26.17 -23.37
N ALA A 70 -15.23 26.96 -22.31
CA ALA A 70 -14.39 26.52 -21.21
C ALA A 70 -14.92 25.19 -20.61
N GLY A 71 -14.05 24.18 -20.53
CA GLY A 71 -14.39 22.82 -20.08
C GLY A 71 -14.72 21.82 -21.20
N GLU A 72 -15.16 22.29 -22.37
CA GLU A 72 -15.42 21.45 -23.55
C GLU A 72 -14.24 21.46 -24.52
N CYS A 73 -13.55 22.61 -24.64
CA CYS A 73 -12.41 22.76 -25.54
C CYS A 73 -11.21 21.92 -25.04
N PRO A 74 -10.66 21.02 -25.86
CA PRO A 74 -9.49 20.21 -25.47
C PRO A 74 -8.19 21.04 -25.42
N GLY A 75 -8.17 22.21 -26.06
CA GLY A 75 -6.98 23.04 -26.27
C GLY A 75 -6.28 22.73 -27.58
N HIS A 76 -5.53 23.70 -28.10
CA HIS A 76 -4.83 23.63 -29.38
C HIS A 76 -3.40 24.16 -29.28
N PHE A 77 -2.46 23.52 -29.98
CA PHE A 77 -1.05 23.88 -29.92
C PHE A 77 -0.75 25.12 -30.75
N GLY A 78 0.16 25.95 -30.26
CA GLY A 78 0.83 27.01 -31.02
C GLY A 78 2.24 26.59 -31.39
N HIS A 79 2.96 27.44 -32.12
CA HIS A 79 4.41 27.26 -32.30
C HIS A 79 5.14 28.60 -32.26
N ILE A 80 6.44 28.55 -31.91
CA ILE A 80 7.39 29.65 -32.03
C ILE A 80 8.48 29.19 -33.00
N GLU A 81 8.74 30.00 -34.02
CA GLU A 81 9.87 29.80 -34.92
C GLU A 81 11.15 30.31 -34.25
N LEU A 82 12.11 29.42 -33.99
CA LEU A 82 13.37 29.80 -33.36
C LEU A 82 14.30 30.38 -34.43
N VAL A 83 14.88 31.53 -34.15
CA VAL A 83 15.74 32.24 -35.11
C VAL A 83 17.06 31.51 -35.34
N ALA A 84 17.53 30.80 -34.32
CA ALA A 84 18.71 29.95 -34.35
C ALA A 84 18.40 28.58 -33.72
N PRO A 85 19.06 27.50 -34.16
CA PRO A 85 18.83 26.17 -33.61
C PRO A 85 19.27 26.07 -32.15
N VAL A 86 18.52 25.29 -31.35
CA VAL A 86 18.76 25.14 -29.92
C VAL A 86 18.86 23.66 -29.55
N VAL A 87 19.87 23.28 -28.78
CA VAL A 87 20.07 21.89 -28.35
C VAL A 87 19.04 21.53 -27.29
N HIS A 88 18.30 20.43 -27.47
CA HIS A 88 17.38 19.95 -26.46
C HIS A 88 18.12 19.22 -25.32
N VAL A 89 18.10 19.81 -24.12
CA VAL A 89 18.86 19.34 -22.93
C VAL A 89 18.62 17.86 -22.57
N GLY A 90 17.41 17.35 -22.81
CA GLY A 90 17.05 15.96 -22.54
C GLY A 90 17.86 14.93 -23.35
N PHE A 91 18.42 15.31 -24.50
CA PHE A 91 19.12 14.40 -25.41
C PHE A 91 20.64 14.55 -25.38
N ASN A 92 21.21 15.34 -24.48
CA ASN A 92 22.66 15.61 -24.45
C ASN A 92 23.54 14.35 -24.44
N LYS A 93 23.12 13.31 -23.71
CA LYS A 93 23.85 12.02 -23.70
C LYS A 93 23.80 11.32 -25.06
N THR A 94 22.65 11.36 -25.72
CA THR A 94 22.43 10.74 -27.03
C THR A 94 23.17 11.51 -28.12
N ILE A 95 23.04 12.84 -28.17
CA ILE A 95 23.78 13.73 -29.08
C ILE A 95 25.29 13.48 -28.96
N ARG A 96 25.82 13.42 -27.73
CA ARG A 96 27.24 13.11 -27.49
C ARG A 96 27.65 11.73 -28.02
N LYS A 97 26.80 10.70 -27.84
CA LYS A 97 27.08 9.35 -28.34
C LYS A 97 27.08 9.34 -29.87
N THR A 98 26.06 9.93 -30.50
CA THR A 98 25.91 10.02 -31.96
C THR A 98 27.06 10.78 -32.60
N LEU A 99 27.42 11.96 -32.08
CA LEU A 99 28.55 12.76 -32.57
C LEU A 99 29.87 12.01 -32.55
N ARG A 100 30.09 11.13 -31.55
CA ARG A 100 31.32 10.32 -31.42
C ARG A 100 31.34 9.07 -32.29
N SER A 101 30.19 8.68 -32.87
CA SER A 101 30.06 7.48 -33.69
C SER A 101 29.99 7.77 -35.19
N ILE A 102 29.73 9.02 -35.58
CA ILE A 102 29.65 9.43 -36.99
C ILE A 102 30.94 10.11 -37.43
N CYS A 103 31.20 10.09 -38.73
CA CYS A 103 32.31 10.82 -39.33
C CYS A 103 32.07 12.33 -39.31
N ARG A 104 33.06 13.13 -38.90
CA ARG A 104 32.99 14.61 -38.94
C ARG A 104 32.72 15.25 -40.31
N ASN A 105 33.02 14.55 -41.42
CA ASN A 105 32.89 15.08 -42.77
C ASN A 105 31.74 14.43 -43.55
N CYS A 106 31.77 13.10 -43.72
CA CYS A 106 30.73 12.40 -44.49
C CYS A 106 29.50 12.00 -43.66
N SER A 107 29.50 12.21 -42.34
CA SER A 107 28.41 11.84 -41.41
C SER A 107 28.00 10.36 -41.40
N ALA A 108 28.71 9.50 -42.14
CA ALA A 108 28.51 8.06 -42.11
C ALA A 108 28.92 7.47 -40.75
N LEU A 109 28.18 6.47 -40.30
CA LEU A 109 28.52 5.71 -39.09
C LEU A 109 29.87 5.01 -39.25
N LEU A 110 30.77 5.18 -38.28
CA LEU A 110 32.18 4.71 -38.27
C LEU A 110 32.33 3.19 -38.07
N LEU A 111 31.57 2.41 -38.84
CA LEU A 111 31.57 0.95 -38.86
C LEU A 111 31.70 0.43 -40.29
N GLU A 112 32.28 -0.75 -40.43
CA GLU A 112 32.35 -1.44 -41.70
C GLU A 112 30.97 -1.96 -42.14
N PRO A 113 30.69 -2.07 -43.46
CA PRO A 113 29.39 -2.51 -43.96
C PRO A 113 28.93 -3.88 -43.45
N ASN A 114 29.85 -4.83 -43.25
CA ASN A 114 29.52 -6.16 -42.71
C ASN A 114 29.08 -6.07 -41.25
N GLN A 115 29.81 -5.31 -40.44
CA GLN A 115 29.48 -5.09 -39.03
C GLN A 115 28.11 -4.42 -38.88
N LYS A 116 27.78 -3.45 -39.73
CA LYS A 116 26.46 -2.79 -39.73
C LYS A 116 25.32 -3.79 -39.92
N LYS A 117 25.47 -4.71 -40.89
CA LYS A 117 24.47 -5.76 -41.16
C LYS A 117 24.32 -6.73 -39.99
N ASP A 118 25.45 -7.14 -39.40
CA ASP A 118 25.45 -8.05 -38.26
C ASP A 118 24.73 -7.43 -37.06
N PHE A 119 25.04 -6.19 -36.69
CA PHE A 119 24.37 -5.49 -35.60
C PHE A 119 22.88 -5.29 -35.88
N LEU A 120 22.50 -4.92 -37.10
CA LEU A 120 21.09 -4.77 -37.47
C LEU A 120 20.32 -6.10 -37.35
N SER A 121 20.93 -7.22 -37.74
CA SER A 121 20.32 -8.55 -37.60
C SER A 121 20.12 -8.94 -36.13
N GLN A 122 21.08 -8.61 -35.26
CA GLN A 122 20.99 -8.87 -33.83
C GLN A 122 19.89 -8.03 -33.17
N ILE A 123 19.78 -6.75 -33.54
CA ILE A 123 18.73 -5.84 -33.05
C ILE A 123 17.35 -6.38 -33.43
N ASN A 124 17.16 -6.78 -34.69
CA ASN A 124 15.88 -7.34 -35.16
C ASN A 124 15.51 -8.64 -34.43
N LYS A 125 16.48 -9.54 -34.23
CA LYS A 125 16.27 -10.80 -33.51
C LYS A 125 15.86 -10.56 -32.05
N LEU A 126 16.46 -9.58 -31.38
CA LEU A 126 16.07 -9.21 -30.01
C LEU A 126 14.65 -8.65 -29.95
N HIS A 127 14.25 -7.83 -30.94
CA HIS A 127 12.88 -7.34 -31.06
C HIS A 127 11.87 -8.48 -31.25
N GLU A 128 12.17 -9.45 -32.11
CA GLU A 128 11.33 -10.65 -32.32
C GLU A 128 11.17 -11.47 -31.03
N MET A 129 12.22 -11.53 -30.21
CA MET A 129 12.20 -12.22 -28.91
C MET A 129 11.58 -11.38 -27.77
N GLY A 130 11.15 -10.14 -28.02
CA GLY A 130 10.61 -9.24 -26.99
C GLY A 130 11.65 -8.66 -26.01
N HIS A 131 12.94 -8.77 -26.33
CA HIS A 131 14.03 -8.22 -25.54
C HIS A 131 14.41 -6.80 -25.98
N LEU A 132 14.94 -6.00 -25.04
CA LEU A 132 15.42 -4.66 -25.33
C LEU A 132 16.79 -4.71 -26.04
N PRO A 133 16.99 -3.97 -27.15
CA PRO A 133 18.25 -3.97 -27.90
C PRO A 133 19.36 -3.09 -27.29
N ASP A 134 19.12 -2.44 -26.14
CA ASP A 134 20.06 -1.51 -25.49
C ASP A 134 21.49 -2.04 -25.31
N PRO A 135 21.74 -3.33 -24.95
CA PRO A 135 23.10 -3.84 -24.84
C PRO A 135 23.85 -3.79 -26.18
N VAL A 136 23.20 -4.21 -27.27
CA VAL A 136 23.76 -4.23 -28.62
C VAL A 136 23.98 -2.81 -29.14
N ILE A 137 23.02 -1.91 -28.93
CA ILE A 137 23.17 -0.50 -29.30
C ILE A 137 24.37 0.15 -28.58
N ASN A 138 24.58 -0.16 -27.30
CA ASN A 138 25.74 0.34 -26.58
C ASN A 138 27.06 -0.25 -27.09
N GLU A 139 27.06 -1.47 -27.63
CA GLU A 139 28.21 -2.06 -28.32
C GLU A 139 28.49 -1.36 -29.65
N VAL A 140 27.46 -1.06 -30.46
CA VAL A 140 27.59 -0.26 -31.69
C VAL A 140 28.32 1.05 -31.41
N PHE A 141 27.91 1.80 -30.37
CA PHE A 141 28.56 3.05 -29.99
C PHE A 141 30.01 2.85 -29.50
N LYS A 142 30.33 1.72 -28.86
CA LYS A 142 31.70 1.42 -28.40
C LYS A 142 32.62 1.08 -29.56
N GLU A 143 32.18 0.26 -30.49
CA GLU A 143 32.97 -0.12 -31.67
C GLU A 143 33.18 1.08 -32.59
N ALA A 144 32.13 1.85 -32.89
CA ALA A 144 32.23 3.04 -33.72
C ALA A 144 33.23 4.07 -33.16
N ARG A 145 33.35 4.18 -31.83
CA ARG A 145 34.28 5.10 -31.16
C ARG A 145 35.75 4.68 -31.28
N LYS A 146 36.05 3.39 -31.49
CA LYS A 146 37.45 2.91 -31.62
C LYS A 146 38.06 3.33 -32.95
N THR A 147 37.24 3.50 -33.97
CA THR A 147 37.63 3.84 -35.33
C THR A 147 38.14 5.28 -35.41
N LYS A 148 39.45 5.47 -35.52
CA LYS A 148 40.08 6.80 -35.64
C LYS A 148 40.08 7.37 -37.05
N ILE A 149 40.03 6.51 -38.07
CA ILE A 149 40.05 6.90 -39.49
C ILE A 149 38.74 6.42 -40.11
N CYS A 150 38.03 7.33 -40.78
CA CYS A 150 36.74 6.97 -41.40
C CYS A 150 36.93 5.94 -42.53
N PRO A 151 36.20 4.81 -42.52
CA PRO A 151 36.30 3.78 -43.56
C PRO A 151 35.71 4.22 -44.90
N TYR A 152 34.93 5.31 -44.95
CA TYR A 152 34.25 5.77 -46.17
C TYR A 152 35.00 6.92 -46.87
N CYS A 153 35.47 7.92 -46.11
CA CYS A 153 36.10 9.12 -46.69
C CYS A 153 37.55 9.37 -46.23
N GLY A 154 38.14 8.46 -45.44
CA GLY A 154 39.54 8.55 -44.99
C GLY A 154 39.85 9.68 -44.01
N THR A 155 38.85 10.44 -43.55
CA THR A 155 39.06 11.56 -42.62
C THR A 155 39.39 11.08 -41.21
N GLU A 156 40.42 11.66 -40.59
CA GLU A 156 40.79 11.44 -39.20
C GLU A 156 39.73 12.05 -38.25
N GLN A 157 39.34 11.28 -37.24
CA GLN A 157 38.35 11.66 -36.25
C GLN A 157 39.00 12.34 -35.06
N LEU A 158 38.46 13.49 -34.66
CA LEU A 158 38.91 14.26 -33.52
C LEU A 158 38.14 13.86 -32.26
N GLU A 159 38.74 14.10 -31.09
CA GLU A 159 38.05 13.81 -29.83
C GLU A 159 37.02 14.91 -29.49
N ILE A 160 35.77 14.48 -29.28
CA ILE A 160 34.68 15.36 -28.85
C ILE A 160 34.54 15.32 -27.33
N LYS A 161 34.85 16.44 -26.67
CA LYS A 161 34.60 16.69 -25.24
C LYS A 161 33.20 17.28 -25.05
N PHE A 162 32.59 16.99 -23.92
CA PHE A 162 31.26 17.52 -23.56
C PHE A 162 31.37 18.22 -22.22
N GLU A 163 31.06 19.50 -22.21
CA GLU A 163 31.01 20.34 -21.02
C GLU A 163 29.55 20.64 -20.68
N LYS A 164 29.19 20.44 -19.41
CA LYS A 164 27.82 20.70 -18.97
C LYS A 164 27.61 22.22 -18.93
N PRO A 165 26.45 22.73 -19.37
CA PRO A 165 25.19 21.99 -19.55
C PRO A 165 24.90 21.50 -20.98
N THR A 166 25.36 22.18 -22.03
CA THR A 166 24.98 21.90 -23.44
C THR A 166 26.12 22.15 -24.44
N GLU A 167 27.39 22.12 -23.99
CA GLU A 167 28.52 22.50 -24.83
C GLU A 167 29.30 21.28 -25.34
N TYR A 168 29.65 21.30 -26.63
CA TYR A 168 30.39 20.25 -27.31
C TYR A 168 31.65 20.86 -27.91
N ILE A 169 32.82 20.32 -27.55
CA ILE A 169 34.11 20.86 -27.95
C ILE A 169 34.86 19.79 -28.75
N GLU A 170 35.23 20.12 -29.99
CA GLU A 170 36.04 19.29 -30.89
C GLU A 170 37.42 19.93 -31.01
N ASP A 171 38.45 19.31 -30.43
CA ASP A 171 39.85 19.79 -30.45
C ASP A 171 40.06 21.29 -30.13
N GLY A 172 39.33 21.80 -29.13
CA GLY A 172 39.38 23.19 -28.70
C GLY A 172 38.40 24.13 -29.42
N HIS A 173 37.69 23.66 -30.45
CA HIS A 173 36.63 24.40 -31.14
C HIS A 173 35.24 24.04 -30.59
N LYS A 174 34.46 25.04 -30.18
CA LYS A 174 33.07 24.85 -29.69
C LYS A 174 32.14 24.65 -30.88
N LEU A 175 31.55 23.46 -30.98
CA LEU A 175 30.59 23.14 -32.04
C LEU A 175 29.29 23.91 -31.82
N THR A 176 28.87 24.65 -32.84
CA THR A 176 27.60 25.37 -32.80
C THR A 176 26.42 24.42 -32.98
N PRO A 177 25.22 24.72 -32.44
CA PRO A 177 24.04 23.89 -32.68
C PRO A 177 23.70 23.71 -34.17
N THR A 178 24.04 24.68 -35.02
CA THR A 178 23.89 24.58 -36.47
C THR A 178 24.80 23.49 -37.04
N GLU A 179 26.10 23.51 -36.71
CA GLU A 179 27.07 22.50 -37.18
C GLU A 179 26.69 21.08 -36.75
N ILE A 180 26.21 20.91 -35.51
CA ILE A 180 25.77 19.60 -35.02
C ILE A 180 24.57 19.12 -35.83
N ARG A 181 23.63 20.01 -36.14
CA ARG A 181 22.43 19.68 -36.92
C ARG A 181 22.78 19.31 -38.35
N ASP A 182 23.66 20.07 -39.00
CA ASP A 182 24.10 19.80 -40.38
C ASP A 182 24.78 18.43 -40.49
N ARG A 183 25.57 18.03 -39.47
CA ARG A 183 26.13 16.66 -39.39
C ARG A 183 25.03 15.60 -39.24
N PHE A 184 24.00 15.86 -38.44
CA PHE A 184 22.92 14.90 -38.21
C PHE A 184 21.97 14.74 -39.41
N GLU A 185 21.69 15.80 -40.16
CA GLU A 185 20.84 15.73 -41.35
C GLU A 185 21.44 14.83 -42.45
N ASN A 186 22.77 14.77 -42.53
CA ASN A 186 23.49 13.96 -43.51
C ASN A 186 23.57 12.45 -43.17
N ILE A 187 23.04 12.02 -42.02
CA ILE A 187 23.03 10.59 -41.64
C ILE A 187 21.99 9.84 -42.48
N SER A 188 22.40 8.72 -43.08
CA SER A 188 21.51 7.84 -43.84
C SER A 188 20.51 7.08 -42.95
N ASP A 189 19.32 6.75 -43.47
CA ASP A 189 18.29 6.05 -42.69
C ASP A 189 18.74 4.66 -42.19
N ASP A 190 19.61 3.97 -42.93
CA ASP A 190 20.18 2.69 -42.51
C ASP A 190 21.12 2.86 -41.31
N ASP A 191 21.94 3.92 -41.30
CA ASP A 191 22.79 4.25 -40.16
C ASP A 191 21.96 4.65 -38.93
N VAL A 192 20.84 5.36 -39.12
CA VAL A 192 19.89 5.70 -38.04
C VAL A 192 19.32 4.44 -37.38
N ARG A 193 18.97 3.42 -38.17
CA ARG A 193 18.50 2.12 -37.63
C ARG A 193 19.56 1.41 -36.81
N VAL A 194 20.81 1.41 -37.28
CA VAL A 194 21.94 0.78 -36.55
C VAL A 194 22.24 1.54 -35.25
N LEU A 195 22.02 2.87 -35.21
CA LEU A 195 22.09 3.68 -34.00
C LEU A 195 20.95 3.41 -33.00
N GLY A 196 20.00 2.54 -33.34
CA GLY A 196 18.85 2.19 -32.49
C GLY A 196 17.72 3.21 -32.54
N MET A 197 17.61 3.98 -33.61
CA MET A 197 16.54 4.97 -33.82
C MET A 197 15.69 4.59 -35.04
N ASP A 198 14.41 4.98 -35.04
CA ASP A 198 13.52 4.80 -36.19
C ASP A 198 13.59 6.04 -37.08
N PRO A 199 14.03 5.95 -38.35
CA PRO A 199 14.10 7.11 -39.25
C PRO A 199 12.74 7.74 -39.55
N ALA A 200 11.63 7.00 -39.42
CA ALA A 200 10.30 7.57 -39.62
C ALA A 200 9.85 8.43 -38.42
N SER A 201 10.26 8.05 -37.21
CA SER A 201 9.70 8.59 -35.96
C SER A 201 10.68 9.38 -35.10
N ALA A 202 12.00 9.23 -35.30
CA ALA A 202 13.01 9.79 -34.41
C ALA A 202 14.34 10.02 -35.13
N ARG A 203 14.39 11.01 -36.03
CA ARG A 203 15.63 11.41 -36.69
C ARG A 203 16.56 12.21 -35.75
N PRO A 204 17.90 12.02 -35.79
CA PRO A 204 18.83 12.67 -34.87
C PRO A 204 18.81 14.20 -34.92
N GLU A 205 18.60 14.79 -36.10
CA GLU A 205 18.53 16.24 -36.30
C GLU A 205 17.38 16.91 -35.52
N TRP A 206 16.30 16.17 -35.23
CA TRP A 206 15.16 16.70 -34.46
C TRP A 206 15.47 16.87 -32.97
N MET A 207 16.61 16.35 -32.49
CA MET A 207 17.12 16.67 -31.15
C MET A 207 17.61 18.12 -31.05
N ILE A 208 17.81 18.79 -32.18
CA ILE A 208 18.16 20.21 -32.28
C ILE A 208 16.91 20.96 -32.76
N LEU A 209 16.33 21.71 -31.84
CA LEU A 209 15.06 22.39 -32.03
C LEU A 209 15.23 23.58 -32.97
N THR A 210 14.38 23.62 -33.98
CA THR A 210 14.21 24.77 -34.88
C THR A 210 12.85 25.44 -34.68
N VAL A 211 11.87 24.66 -34.21
CA VAL A 211 10.52 25.12 -33.90
C VAL A 211 10.19 24.61 -32.51
N LEU A 212 9.69 25.49 -31.65
CA LEU A 212 9.25 25.14 -30.31
C LEU A 212 7.71 25.07 -30.27
N PRO A 213 7.10 23.92 -29.90
CA PRO A 213 5.65 23.85 -29.74
C PRO A 213 5.22 24.60 -28.49
N VAL A 214 4.22 25.47 -28.63
CA VAL A 214 3.61 26.21 -27.52
C VAL A 214 2.43 25.41 -26.98
N PRO A 215 2.42 25.01 -25.70
CA PRO A 215 1.32 24.25 -25.13
C PRO A 215 0.03 25.09 -25.08
N PRO A 216 -1.15 24.43 -25.24
CA PRO A 216 -2.45 25.07 -25.17
C PRO A 216 -2.69 25.86 -23.89
N VAL A 217 -3.59 26.84 -23.95
CA VAL A 217 -3.99 27.65 -22.78
C VAL A 217 -4.65 26.79 -21.70
N THR A 218 -5.34 25.71 -22.08
CA THR A 218 -5.96 24.75 -21.14
C THR A 218 -4.95 24.03 -20.24
N VAL A 219 -3.67 23.95 -20.66
CA VAL A 219 -2.57 23.34 -19.88
C VAL A 219 -1.84 24.39 -19.03
N ARG A 220 -2.02 25.69 -19.33
CA ARG A 220 -1.40 26.84 -18.66
C ARG A 220 -2.46 27.81 -18.10
N PRO A 221 -3.34 27.35 -17.19
CA PRO A 221 -4.40 28.21 -16.68
C PRO A 221 -3.82 29.33 -15.81
N SER A 222 -4.34 30.55 -15.97
CA SER A 222 -4.08 31.66 -15.05
C SER A 222 -4.92 31.50 -13.78
N ILE A 223 -4.36 31.89 -12.63
CA ILE A 223 -5.06 31.88 -11.33
C ILE A 223 -5.40 33.32 -10.97
N THR A 224 -6.67 33.61 -10.71
CA THR A 224 -7.08 34.89 -10.13
C THR A 224 -6.86 34.85 -8.61
N LEU A 225 -6.01 35.73 -8.10
CA LEU A 225 -5.82 35.91 -6.66
C LEU A 225 -7.05 36.60 -6.04
N GLU A 226 -7.21 36.50 -4.72
CA GLU A 226 -8.29 37.18 -3.99
C GLU A 226 -8.27 38.71 -4.16
N SER A 227 -7.10 39.28 -4.47
CA SER A 227 -6.93 40.70 -4.82
C SER A 227 -7.50 41.09 -6.19
N GLY A 228 -8.04 40.13 -6.96
CA GLY A 228 -8.51 40.33 -8.33
C GLY A 228 -7.40 40.33 -9.38
N GLN A 229 -6.13 40.28 -8.98
CA GLN A 229 -5.00 40.22 -9.91
C GLN A 229 -4.85 38.82 -10.50
N ARG A 230 -4.57 38.74 -11.81
CA ARG A 230 -4.25 37.48 -12.49
C ARG A 230 -2.78 37.12 -12.24
N SER A 231 -2.55 35.93 -11.68
CA SER A 231 -1.24 35.30 -11.62
C SER A 231 -1.13 34.32 -12.78
N GLU A 232 -0.20 34.60 -13.69
CA GLU A 232 0.10 33.73 -14.82
C GLU A 232 0.76 32.42 -14.38
N ASP A 233 0.62 31.42 -15.24
CA ASP A 233 1.26 30.11 -15.07
C ASP A 233 2.79 30.19 -15.26
N ASP A 234 3.53 29.37 -14.49
CA ASP A 234 5.00 29.31 -14.55
C ASP A 234 5.54 29.01 -15.97
N LEU A 235 4.82 28.21 -16.78
CA LEU A 235 5.21 27.94 -18.17
C LEU A 235 4.99 29.16 -19.06
N THR A 236 3.89 29.90 -18.86
CA THR A 236 3.61 31.14 -19.58
C THR A 236 4.74 32.14 -19.35
N HIS A 237 5.14 32.35 -18.09
CA HIS A 237 6.25 33.25 -17.77
C HIS A 237 7.54 32.88 -18.50
N LYS A 238 7.86 31.59 -18.62
CA LYS A 238 9.07 31.15 -19.31
C LYS A 238 8.97 31.30 -20.83
N LEU A 239 7.79 31.06 -21.41
CA LEU A 239 7.55 31.29 -22.84
C LEU A 239 7.65 32.77 -23.21
N VAL A 240 7.20 33.68 -22.35
CA VAL A 240 7.39 35.13 -22.51
C VAL A 240 8.89 35.45 -22.65
N ASP A 241 9.72 34.91 -21.76
CA ASP A 241 11.17 35.14 -21.83
C ASP A 241 11.79 34.60 -23.12
N ILE A 242 11.35 33.41 -23.59
CA ILE A 242 11.82 32.80 -24.84
C ILE A 242 11.46 33.68 -26.04
N ILE A 243 10.23 34.20 -26.11
CA ILE A 243 9.80 35.06 -27.22
C ILE A 243 10.61 36.35 -27.23
N ARG A 244 10.79 37.00 -26.07
CA ARG A 244 11.57 38.25 -25.95
C ARG A 244 13.02 38.08 -26.42
N ILE A 245 13.70 37.02 -25.98
CA ILE A 245 15.09 36.80 -26.39
C ILE A 245 15.18 36.40 -27.87
N ASN A 246 14.22 35.64 -28.39
CA ASN A 246 14.17 35.25 -29.80
C ASN A 246 13.96 36.47 -30.72
N GLN A 247 13.06 37.38 -30.36
CA GLN A 247 12.87 38.66 -31.07
C GLN A 247 14.13 39.53 -31.03
N ARG A 248 14.71 39.71 -29.83
CA ARG A 248 15.94 40.50 -29.65
C ARG A 248 17.10 39.91 -30.46
N PHE A 249 17.21 38.59 -30.53
CA PHE A 249 18.21 37.92 -31.36
C PHE A 249 18.00 38.22 -32.85
N GLN A 250 16.75 38.12 -33.35
CA GLN A 250 16.42 38.46 -34.74
C GLN A 250 16.81 39.90 -35.08
N GLU A 251 16.39 40.86 -34.25
CA GLU A 251 16.63 42.29 -34.47
C GLU A 251 18.13 42.62 -34.51
N ASN A 252 18.92 42.07 -33.58
CA ASN A 252 20.36 42.32 -33.53
C ASN A 252 21.12 41.64 -34.68
N ARG A 253 20.68 40.45 -35.10
CA ARG A 253 21.24 39.77 -36.27
C ARG A 253 20.98 40.56 -37.54
N ASP A 254 19.74 41.02 -37.74
CA ASP A 254 19.34 41.76 -38.93
C ASP A 254 19.98 43.16 -38.98
N ALA A 255 20.24 43.76 -37.81
CA ALA A 255 20.99 45.02 -37.67
C ALA A 255 22.51 44.88 -37.87
N GLY A 256 23.04 43.66 -38.07
CA GLY A 256 24.46 43.41 -38.29
C GLY A 256 25.32 43.60 -37.03
N ALA A 257 24.81 43.24 -35.85
CA ALA A 257 25.54 43.34 -34.60
C ALA A 257 26.83 42.48 -34.59
N PRO A 258 27.86 42.85 -33.79
CA PRO A 258 29.06 42.05 -33.62
C PRO A 258 28.78 40.60 -33.18
N GLN A 259 29.59 39.67 -33.68
CA GLN A 259 29.44 38.22 -33.44
C GLN A 259 29.36 37.86 -31.95
N LEU A 260 30.16 38.50 -31.09
CA LEU A 260 30.14 38.29 -29.63
C LEU A 260 28.75 38.53 -29.02
N ILE A 261 28.04 39.57 -29.47
CA ILE A 261 26.69 39.89 -28.97
C ILE A 261 25.69 38.84 -29.45
N ILE A 262 25.83 38.38 -30.68
CA ILE A 262 24.97 37.33 -31.25
C ILE A 262 25.18 36.02 -30.47
N GLU A 263 26.42 35.65 -30.19
CA GLU A 263 26.75 34.46 -29.39
C GLU A 263 26.17 34.53 -27.97
N ASP A 264 26.31 35.67 -27.27
CA ASP A 264 25.72 35.88 -25.94
C ASP A 264 24.17 35.74 -25.96
N LEU A 265 23.51 36.32 -26.97
CA LEU A 265 22.05 36.21 -27.13
C LEU A 265 21.64 34.77 -27.47
N TRP A 266 22.45 34.02 -28.23
CA TRP A 266 22.22 32.61 -28.52
C TRP A 266 22.32 31.77 -27.24
N GLU A 267 23.36 31.97 -26.43
CA GLU A 267 23.51 31.27 -25.15
C GLU A 267 22.36 31.58 -24.20
N LEU A 268 21.87 32.81 -24.19
CA LEU A 268 20.71 33.19 -23.40
C LEU A 268 19.43 32.52 -23.91
N LEU A 269 19.23 32.43 -25.23
CA LEU A 269 18.13 31.65 -25.83
C LEU A 269 18.22 30.16 -25.42
N GLN A 270 19.42 29.57 -25.50
CA GLN A 270 19.69 28.20 -25.05
C GLN A 270 19.34 28.02 -23.56
N TYR A 271 19.69 29.00 -22.71
CA TYR A 271 19.32 29.01 -21.30
C TYR A 271 17.79 29.01 -21.07
N HIS A 272 17.06 29.89 -21.77
CA HIS A 272 15.61 29.99 -21.61
C HIS A 272 14.87 28.74 -22.09
N VAL A 273 15.29 28.14 -23.20
CA VAL A 273 14.72 26.87 -23.67
C VAL A 273 15.10 25.71 -22.75
N THR A 274 16.35 25.65 -22.26
CA THR A 274 16.79 24.60 -21.33
C THR A 274 15.95 24.61 -20.06
N THR A 275 15.79 25.78 -19.43
CA THR A 275 15.00 25.92 -18.19
C THR A 275 13.50 25.74 -18.40
N PHE A 276 12.97 25.93 -19.61
CA PHE A 276 11.59 25.59 -19.97
C PHE A 276 11.32 24.08 -19.97
N PHE A 277 12.26 23.27 -20.45
CA PHE A 277 12.13 21.81 -20.37
C PHE A 277 12.44 21.28 -18.97
N ASP A 278 13.54 21.73 -18.38
CA ASP A 278 13.97 21.30 -17.05
C ASP A 278 14.69 22.44 -16.30
N ASN A 279 14.08 22.94 -15.24
CA ASN A 279 14.63 24.01 -14.41
C ASN A 279 15.56 23.52 -13.27
N GLU A 280 15.77 22.20 -13.13
CA GLU A 280 16.62 21.59 -12.11
C GLU A 280 17.93 21.00 -12.70
N VAL A 281 18.30 21.46 -13.90
CA VAL A 281 19.51 21.00 -14.59
C VAL A 281 20.77 21.43 -13.83
N SER A 282 21.67 20.48 -13.58
CA SER A 282 22.96 20.73 -12.92
C SER A 282 23.82 21.69 -13.74
N GLY A 283 24.32 22.75 -13.09
CA GLY A 283 25.19 23.75 -13.71
C GLY A 283 24.45 24.91 -14.39
N VAL A 284 23.11 24.90 -14.36
CA VAL A 284 22.28 26.00 -14.87
C VAL A 284 21.62 26.71 -13.68
N PRO A 285 21.68 28.06 -13.59
CA PRO A 285 21.00 28.77 -12.50
C PRO A 285 19.47 28.63 -12.67
N PRO A 286 18.73 28.22 -11.62
CA PRO A 286 17.30 27.99 -11.73
C PRO A 286 16.58 29.31 -12.00
N ALA A 287 15.72 29.31 -13.02
CA ALA A 287 14.86 30.44 -13.31
C ALA A 287 13.86 30.61 -12.17
N ARG A 288 13.76 31.84 -11.66
CA ARG A 288 12.91 32.21 -10.52
C ARG A 288 11.88 33.23 -10.94
N HIS A 289 10.72 33.17 -10.28
CA HIS A 289 9.73 34.23 -10.30
C HIS A 289 10.30 35.49 -9.61
N ARG A 290 9.68 36.66 -9.83
CA ARG A 290 10.06 37.92 -9.14
C ARG A 290 10.01 37.82 -7.60
N SER A 291 9.24 36.87 -7.07
CA SER A 291 9.16 36.57 -5.64
C SER A 291 10.32 35.71 -5.10
N GLY A 292 11.27 35.31 -5.94
CA GLY A 292 12.38 34.42 -5.58
C GLY A 292 12.05 32.93 -5.60
N ARG A 293 10.77 32.55 -5.76
CA ARG A 293 10.35 31.13 -5.91
C ARG A 293 10.88 30.54 -7.23
N PRO A 294 11.49 29.35 -7.25
CA PRO A 294 11.86 28.67 -8.50
C PRO A 294 10.60 28.29 -9.30
N LEU A 295 10.67 28.46 -10.62
CA LEU A 295 9.56 28.10 -11.52
C LEU A 295 9.44 26.58 -11.67
N LYS A 296 8.21 26.06 -11.65
CA LYS A 296 7.91 24.64 -11.92
C LYS A 296 7.59 24.42 -13.40
N THR A 297 8.59 24.03 -14.17
CA THR A 297 8.47 23.81 -15.62
C THR A 297 8.09 22.35 -15.96
N LEU A 298 8.25 21.91 -17.21
CA LEU A 298 7.65 20.66 -17.71
C LEU A 298 8.10 19.43 -16.91
N THR A 299 9.40 19.30 -16.66
CA THR A 299 9.97 18.16 -15.94
C THR A 299 9.45 18.07 -14.50
N GLN A 300 9.37 19.19 -13.80
CA GLN A 300 8.89 19.26 -12.41
C GLN A 300 7.39 18.97 -12.31
N ARG A 301 6.60 19.27 -13.35
CA ARG A 301 5.18 18.91 -13.41
C ARG A 301 4.97 17.39 -13.55
N LEU A 302 5.88 16.71 -14.24
CA LEU A 302 5.79 15.27 -14.46
C LEU A 302 6.41 14.47 -13.30
N LYS A 303 7.60 14.87 -12.84
CA LYS A 303 8.36 14.20 -11.78
C LYS A 303 7.89 14.59 -10.37
N GLY A 304 8.39 13.87 -9.37
CA GLY A 304 8.14 14.15 -7.96
C GLY A 304 6.93 13.42 -7.38
N LYS A 305 6.69 13.61 -6.07
CA LYS A 305 5.59 12.96 -5.34
C LYS A 305 4.22 13.54 -5.74
N GLU A 306 4.17 14.84 -5.99
CA GLU A 306 2.97 15.57 -6.43
C GLU A 306 2.91 15.77 -7.95
N GLY A 307 3.88 15.23 -8.70
CA GLY A 307 3.89 15.27 -10.16
C GLY A 307 2.73 14.48 -10.77
N ARG A 308 2.40 14.77 -12.03
CA ARG A 308 1.24 14.21 -12.73
C ARG A 308 1.18 12.69 -12.72
N PHE A 309 2.31 11.99 -12.88
CA PHE A 309 2.31 10.52 -12.84
C PHE A 309 1.81 9.97 -11.50
N ARG A 310 2.32 10.50 -10.38
CA ARG A 310 1.98 9.97 -9.04
C ARG A 310 0.69 10.56 -8.47
N GLY A 311 0.44 11.85 -8.68
CA GLY A 311 -0.67 12.56 -8.07
C GLY A 311 -1.94 12.62 -8.91
N SER A 312 -1.87 12.29 -10.21
CA SER A 312 -3.03 12.41 -11.11
C SER A 312 -3.24 11.22 -12.04
N LEU A 313 -2.27 10.33 -12.25
CA LEU A 313 -2.43 9.16 -13.12
C LEU A 313 -2.52 7.87 -12.32
N SER A 314 -1.45 7.50 -11.61
CA SER A 314 -1.41 6.27 -10.80
C SER A 314 -2.35 6.32 -9.58
N GLY A 315 -2.67 7.51 -9.09
CA GLY A 315 -3.60 7.73 -8.00
C GLY A 315 -4.41 8.99 -8.23
N LYS A 316 -5.72 8.92 -7.96
CA LYS A 316 -6.67 10.04 -8.10
C LYS A 316 -7.58 10.07 -6.89
N ARG A 317 -8.16 11.24 -6.63
CA ARG A 317 -9.34 11.33 -5.76
C ARG A 317 -10.53 10.77 -6.51
N VAL A 318 -11.34 9.98 -5.82
CA VAL A 318 -12.52 9.33 -6.38
C VAL A 318 -13.78 9.93 -5.77
N ASN A 319 -14.88 9.87 -6.51
CA ASN A 319 -16.22 10.22 -6.02
C ASN A 319 -16.85 8.99 -5.31
N PHE A 320 -18.04 9.18 -4.73
CA PHE A 320 -18.82 8.12 -4.07
C PHE A 320 -18.03 7.37 -2.97
N SER A 321 -17.32 8.15 -2.17
CA SER A 321 -16.54 7.64 -1.03
C SER A 321 -16.91 8.39 0.25
N ALA A 322 -16.95 7.69 1.37
CA ALA A 322 -17.11 8.27 2.71
C ALA A 322 -15.97 7.84 3.64
N ARG A 323 -15.72 8.63 4.68
CA ARG A 323 -14.76 8.34 5.74
C ARG A 323 -15.34 8.75 7.08
N THR A 324 -15.28 7.87 8.08
CA THR A 324 -15.66 8.18 9.47
C THR A 324 -14.96 7.20 10.42
N VAL A 325 -15.07 7.47 11.72
CA VAL A 325 -14.56 6.64 12.82
C VAL A 325 -15.27 5.29 12.83
N VAL A 326 -14.53 4.24 13.18
CA VAL A 326 -15.08 2.88 13.34
C VAL A 326 -15.44 2.55 14.78
N SER A 327 -16.43 1.69 14.96
CA SER A 327 -16.91 1.20 16.26
C SER A 327 -17.18 -0.31 16.18
N PRO A 328 -16.98 -1.06 17.28
CA PRO A 328 -17.19 -2.50 17.28
C PRO A 328 -18.69 -2.84 17.33
N ASP A 329 -19.12 -3.83 16.56
CA ASP A 329 -20.46 -4.43 16.69
C ASP A 329 -20.40 -5.95 16.42
N PRO A 330 -20.36 -6.79 17.48
CA PRO A 330 -20.28 -8.25 17.33
C PRO A 330 -21.62 -8.89 16.91
N ASN A 331 -22.71 -8.12 16.79
CA ASN A 331 -23.99 -8.66 16.33
C ASN A 331 -24.10 -8.68 14.80
N LEU A 332 -23.32 -7.86 14.10
CA LEU A 332 -23.24 -7.85 12.65
C LEU A 332 -22.54 -9.11 12.13
N SER A 333 -22.96 -9.59 10.97
CA SER A 333 -22.21 -10.62 10.25
C SER A 333 -20.79 -10.12 9.92
N ILE A 334 -19.82 -11.02 9.79
CA ILE A 334 -18.48 -10.65 9.31
C ILE A 334 -18.47 -9.98 7.93
N ASN A 335 -19.49 -10.24 7.11
CA ASN A 335 -19.65 -9.62 5.80
C ASN A 335 -20.34 -8.27 5.87
N GLU A 336 -21.00 -7.93 6.97
CA GLU A 336 -21.78 -6.70 7.09
C GLU A 336 -20.93 -5.55 7.64
N VAL A 337 -21.18 -4.35 7.11
CA VAL A 337 -20.65 -3.10 7.66
C VAL A 337 -21.81 -2.20 8.04
N GLY A 338 -21.81 -1.72 9.28
CA GLY A 338 -22.78 -0.74 9.74
C GLY A 338 -22.51 0.62 9.11
N VAL A 339 -23.44 1.14 8.31
CA VAL A 339 -23.33 2.44 7.65
C VAL A 339 -24.29 3.44 8.29
N PRO A 340 -23.80 4.63 8.70
CA PRO A 340 -24.65 5.73 9.15
C PRO A 340 -25.74 6.09 8.13
N GLU A 341 -26.97 6.27 8.60
CA GLU A 341 -28.10 6.74 7.79
C GLU A 341 -27.77 8.03 7.01
N ALA A 342 -27.07 8.98 7.64
CA ALA A 342 -26.63 10.22 6.99
C ALA A 342 -25.73 9.99 5.75
N ILE A 343 -24.90 8.94 5.78
CA ILE A 343 -24.06 8.54 4.65
C ILE A 343 -24.91 7.80 3.61
N ALA A 344 -25.81 6.92 4.06
CA ALA A 344 -26.67 6.13 3.18
C ALA A 344 -27.62 7.01 2.33
N ILE A 345 -28.08 8.13 2.88
CA ILE A 345 -28.92 9.13 2.16
C ILE A 345 -28.12 9.87 1.08
N GLN A 346 -26.84 10.18 1.32
CA GLN A 346 -26.02 10.92 0.36
C GLN A 346 -25.44 10.02 -0.74
N MET A 347 -25.04 8.81 -0.38
CA MET A 347 -24.48 7.85 -1.32
C MET A 347 -25.57 7.17 -2.12
N THR A 348 -25.37 7.08 -3.43
CA THR A 348 -26.36 6.50 -4.33
C THR A 348 -25.78 5.44 -5.23
N ILE A 349 -26.65 4.54 -5.67
CA ILE A 349 -26.39 3.49 -6.63
C ILE A 349 -27.30 3.74 -7.84
N PRO A 350 -26.76 3.81 -9.07
CA PRO A 350 -27.55 3.87 -10.27
C PRO A 350 -28.16 2.50 -10.54
N GLU A 351 -29.48 2.43 -10.52
CA GLU A 351 -30.24 1.24 -10.82
C GLU A 351 -31.06 1.46 -12.09
N ARG A 352 -30.88 0.57 -13.07
CA ARG A 352 -31.63 0.64 -14.33
C ARG A 352 -33.04 0.13 -14.13
N VAL A 353 -34.01 0.88 -14.64
CA VAL A 353 -35.43 0.52 -14.57
C VAL A 353 -35.70 -0.64 -15.54
N ILE A 354 -36.14 -1.75 -14.97
CA ILE A 354 -36.58 -2.97 -15.65
C ILE A 354 -37.98 -3.36 -15.14
N ASP A 355 -38.60 -4.34 -15.79
CA ASP A 355 -39.94 -4.82 -15.41
C ASP A 355 -40.06 -5.26 -13.95
N ARG A 356 -39.00 -5.84 -13.39
CA ARG A 356 -39.03 -6.43 -12.05
C ARG A 356 -38.89 -5.41 -10.92
N ASN A 357 -38.21 -4.28 -11.15
CA ASN A 357 -37.89 -3.29 -10.12
C ASN A 357 -38.62 -1.95 -10.30
N ILE A 358 -39.38 -1.76 -11.38
CA ILE A 358 -40.03 -0.48 -11.70
C ILE A 358 -40.95 0.02 -10.58
N GLU A 359 -41.71 -0.86 -9.94
CA GLU A 359 -42.61 -0.49 -8.83
C GLU A 359 -41.82 -0.04 -7.60
N LEU A 360 -40.71 -0.74 -7.30
CA LEU A 360 -39.82 -0.41 -6.20
C LEU A 360 -39.13 0.95 -6.43
N LEU A 361 -38.59 1.18 -7.63
CA LEU A 361 -37.95 2.43 -8.00
C LEU A 361 -38.95 3.60 -8.03
N ARG A 362 -40.18 3.36 -8.48
CA ARG A 362 -41.28 4.33 -8.41
C ARG A 362 -41.54 4.74 -6.96
N MET A 363 -41.59 3.78 -6.04
CA MET A 363 -41.75 4.05 -4.60
C MET A 363 -40.58 4.89 -4.07
N TYR A 364 -39.32 4.61 -4.45
CA TYR A 364 -38.17 5.39 -4.02
C TYR A 364 -38.19 6.83 -4.54
N ILE A 365 -38.62 7.05 -5.79
CA ILE A 365 -38.81 8.41 -6.32
C ILE A 365 -39.88 9.17 -5.53
N LEU A 366 -41.02 8.52 -5.22
CA LEU A 366 -42.10 9.14 -4.44
C LEU A 366 -41.68 9.51 -3.01
N ARG A 367 -40.79 8.72 -2.40
CA ARG A 367 -40.19 9.03 -1.09
C ARG A 367 -39.21 10.22 -1.15
N GLY A 368 -38.63 10.49 -2.32
CA GLY A 368 -37.71 11.61 -2.53
C GLY A 368 -36.34 11.39 -1.87
N SER A 369 -35.61 12.49 -1.64
CA SER A 369 -34.28 12.46 -1.03
C SER A 369 -34.29 12.38 0.49
N ASP A 370 -35.41 12.71 1.14
CA ASP A 370 -35.43 12.96 2.58
C ASP A 370 -35.85 11.73 3.39
N VAL A 371 -36.67 10.84 2.80
CA VAL A 371 -37.16 9.62 3.45
C VAL A 371 -36.38 8.41 2.97
N HIS A 372 -35.57 7.83 3.86
CA HIS A 372 -34.79 6.64 3.59
C HIS A 372 -35.63 5.34 3.72
N PRO A 373 -35.48 4.36 2.81
CA PRO A 373 -34.77 4.43 1.53
C PRO A 373 -35.57 5.18 0.48
N GLY A 374 -34.90 6.14 -0.19
CA GLY A 374 -35.43 6.99 -1.25
C GLY A 374 -34.48 7.12 -2.45
N ALA A 375 -34.60 8.19 -3.24
CA ALA A 375 -33.76 8.45 -4.41
C ALA A 375 -33.43 9.94 -4.56
N ASN A 376 -32.24 10.25 -5.08
CA ASN A 376 -31.76 11.63 -5.19
C ASN A 376 -31.82 12.18 -6.63
N TYR A 377 -31.60 11.32 -7.62
CA TYR A 377 -31.56 11.72 -9.03
C TYR A 377 -32.21 10.66 -9.94
N VAL A 378 -32.66 11.13 -11.10
CA VAL A 378 -33.13 10.29 -12.20
C VAL A 378 -32.40 10.71 -13.45
N ILE A 379 -31.87 9.74 -14.20
CA ILE A 379 -31.23 9.95 -15.49
C ILE A 379 -32.15 9.38 -16.56
N ARG A 380 -32.53 10.24 -17.50
CA ARG A 380 -33.35 9.85 -18.65
C ARG A 380 -32.51 9.15 -19.72
N PRO A 381 -33.15 8.45 -20.68
CA PRO A 381 -32.45 7.82 -21.80
C PRO A 381 -31.68 8.81 -22.70
N ASP A 382 -32.04 10.10 -22.67
CA ASP A 382 -31.32 11.19 -23.35
C ASP A 382 -30.01 11.60 -22.63
N GLY A 383 -29.72 11.00 -21.47
CA GLY A 383 -28.55 11.30 -20.64
C GLY A 383 -28.75 12.49 -19.69
N ARG A 384 -29.91 13.14 -19.70
CA ARG A 384 -30.18 14.27 -18.82
C ARG A 384 -30.40 13.80 -17.38
N ARG A 385 -29.51 14.22 -16.48
CA ARG A 385 -29.61 13.99 -15.03
C ARG A 385 -30.51 15.05 -14.40
N ILE A 386 -31.58 14.62 -13.73
CA ILE A 386 -32.59 15.45 -13.08
C ILE A 386 -32.56 15.15 -11.58
N LYS A 387 -32.50 16.20 -10.75
CA LYS A 387 -32.58 16.06 -9.29
C LYS A 387 -34.04 15.89 -8.87
N ILE A 388 -34.31 14.94 -7.97
CA ILE A 388 -35.64 14.73 -7.39
C ILE A 388 -35.86 15.80 -6.31
N THR A 389 -36.99 16.49 -6.38
CA THR A 389 -37.45 17.51 -5.43
C THR A 389 -38.92 17.28 -5.11
N GLU A 390 -39.40 17.85 -4.02
CA GLU A 390 -40.80 17.72 -3.59
C GLU A 390 -41.82 18.11 -4.69
N ASN A 391 -41.47 19.08 -5.52
CA ASN A 391 -42.35 19.57 -6.59
C ASN A 391 -42.42 18.64 -7.81
N ASN A 392 -41.37 17.86 -8.08
CA ASN A 392 -41.27 17.06 -9.30
C ASN A 392 -41.40 15.55 -9.08
N LYS A 393 -41.34 15.08 -7.84
CA LYS A 393 -41.31 13.64 -7.53
C LYS A 393 -42.54 12.87 -8.01
N GLN A 394 -43.74 13.45 -7.92
CA GLN A 394 -44.97 12.82 -8.40
C GLN A 394 -44.94 12.64 -9.92
N GLU A 395 -44.62 13.72 -10.65
CA GLU A 395 -44.51 13.70 -12.11
C GLU A 395 -43.43 12.72 -12.60
N LEU A 396 -42.28 12.67 -11.93
CA LEU A 396 -41.19 11.76 -12.30
C LEU A 396 -41.55 10.29 -12.04
N ALA A 397 -42.28 10.00 -10.95
CA ALA A 397 -42.72 8.66 -10.61
C ALA A 397 -43.76 8.10 -11.61
N GLU A 398 -44.61 8.97 -12.17
CA GLU A 398 -45.56 8.61 -13.22
C GLU A 398 -44.86 8.37 -14.57
N LYS A 399 -43.85 9.18 -14.89
CA LYS A 399 -43.11 9.14 -16.16
C LYS A 399 -42.01 8.08 -16.23
N ILE A 400 -41.74 7.37 -15.14
CA ILE A 400 -40.68 6.37 -15.10
C ILE A 400 -41.00 5.23 -16.07
N GLU A 401 -40.09 4.96 -16.99
CA GLU A 401 -40.22 3.92 -18.01
C GLU A 401 -38.94 3.07 -18.09
N LYS A 402 -39.03 1.93 -18.77
CA LYS A 402 -37.87 1.05 -18.98
C LYS A 402 -36.73 1.80 -19.66
N GLY A 403 -35.52 1.58 -19.17
CA GLY A 403 -34.32 2.24 -19.71
C GLY A 403 -33.97 3.57 -19.05
N TRP A 404 -34.82 4.11 -18.17
CA TRP A 404 -34.40 5.16 -17.24
C TRP A 404 -33.45 4.58 -16.20
N ILE A 405 -32.65 5.44 -15.56
CA ILE A 405 -31.77 5.08 -14.45
C ILE A 405 -32.16 5.92 -13.24
N VAL A 406 -32.34 5.28 -12.09
CA VAL A 406 -32.64 5.95 -10.82
C VAL A 406 -31.42 5.83 -9.91
N GLU A 407 -30.89 6.96 -9.46
CA GLU A 407 -29.85 6.99 -8.43
C GLU A 407 -30.53 6.88 -7.06
N ARG A 408 -30.79 5.64 -6.64
CA ARG A 408 -31.39 5.33 -5.33
C ARG A 408 -30.35 5.44 -4.23
N GLN A 409 -30.80 5.72 -3.02
CA GLN A 409 -29.96 5.72 -1.82
C GLN A 409 -29.45 4.32 -1.51
N LEU A 410 -28.35 4.25 -0.76
CA LEU A 410 -27.77 2.99 -0.30
C LEU A 410 -28.78 2.24 0.60
N MET A 411 -28.83 0.93 0.55
CA MET A 411 -29.76 0.12 1.36
C MET A 411 -29.08 -1.11 1.95
N ASP A 412 -29.76 -1.77 2.87
CA ASP A 412 -29.32 -3.05 3.42
C ASP A 412 -29.05 -4.07 2.30
N GLY A 413 -27.87 -4.71 2.35
CA GLY A 413 -27.44 -5.71 1.38
C GLY A 413 -26.64 -5.16 0.19
N ASP A 414 -26.51 -3.83 0.02
CA ASP A 414 -25.68 -3.27 -1.03
C ASP A 414 -24.18 -3.58 -0.84
N THR A 415 -23.49 -3.95 -1.91
CA THR A 415 -22.05 -4.23 -1.87
C THR A 415 -21.23 -2.92 -1.91
N VAL A 416 -20.38 -2.74 -0.91
CA VAL A 416 -19.44 -1.61 -0.81
C VAL A 416 -18.02 -2.11 -0.55
N LEU A 417 -17.01 -1.35 -0.99
CA LEU A 417 -15.62 -1.64 -0.62
C LEU A 417 -15.27 -0.89 0.65
N PHE A 418 -14.80 -1.62 1.65
CA PHE A 418 -14.37 -1.08 2.93
C PHE A 418 -12.84 -1.20 3.07
N ASN A 419 -12.19 -0.11 3.44
CA ASN A 419 -10.74 0.03 3.39
C ASN A 419 -10.18 0.73 4.63
N ARG A 420 -9.07 0.21 5.16
CA ARG A 420 -8.22 0.93 6.13
C ARG A 420 -6.88 1.29 5.49
N GLN A 421 -6.44 2.52 5.75
CA GLN A 421 -5.12 3.00 5.37
C GLN A 421 -4.17 2.92 6.59
N PRO A 422 -2.90 2.56 6.42
CA PRO A 422 -2.24 2.16 5.17
C PRO A 422 -2.66 0.76 4.69
N SER A 423 -2.78 0.58 3.38
CA SER A 423 -3.13 -0.72 2.79
C SER A 423 -1.87 -1.54 2.52
N LEU A 424 -1.56 -2.46 3.44
CA LEU A 424 -0.32 -3.25 3.43
C LEU A 424 -0.43 -4.50 2.56
N HIS A 425 -1.62 -5.08 2.45
CA HIS A 425 -1.90 -6.27 1.67
C HIS A 425 -3.31 -6.20 1.07
N LYS A 426 -3.66 -7.12 0.17
CA LYS A 426 -4.95 -7.09 -0.54
C LYS A 426 -6.16 -7.06 0.42
N MET A 427 -6.08 -7.76 1.54
CA MET A 427 -7.17 -7.83 2.53
C MET A 427 -7.40 -6.52 3.31
N SER A 428 -6.55 -5.49 3.13
CA SER A 428 -6.82 -4.15 3.67
C SER A 428 -7.93 -3.42 2.92
N ILE A 429 -8.44 -3.99 1.82
CA ILE A 429 -9.67 -3.60 1.13
C ILE A 429 -10.49 -4.87 0.84
N MET A 430 -11.73 -4.92 1.33
CA MET A 430 -12.64 -6.05 1.10
C MET A 430 -14.04 -5.53 0.83
N ALA A 431 -14.86 -6.35 0.18
CA ALA A 431 -16.26 -6.05 -0.06
C ALA A 431 -17.10 -6.45 1.16
N HIS A 432 -17.92 -5.51 1.62
CA HIS A 432 -18.90 -5.69 2.69
C HIS A 432 -20.30 -5.43 2.15
N GLN A 433 -21.29 -5.99 2.84
CA GLN A 433 -22.70 -5.72 2.66
C GLN A 433 -23.12 -4.61 3.61
N VAL A 434 -23.83 -3.62 3.09
CA VAL A 434 -24.29 -2.49 3.90
C VAL A 434 -25.36 -2.95 4.88
N LYS A 435 -25.25 -2.48 6.12
CA LYS A 435 -26.34 -2.47 7.09
C LYS A 435 -26.56 -1.04 7.57
N VAL A 436 -27.67 -0.41 7.18
CA VAL A 436 -27.96 0.97 7.55
C VAL A 436 -28.39 1.02 9.02
N LEU A 437 -27.66 1.79 9.81
CA LEU A 437 -27.85 1.90 11.25
C LEU A 437 -27.84 3.37 11.68
N PRO A 438 -28.52 3.71 12.79
CA PRO A 438 -28.47 5.06 13.34
C PRO A 438 -27.05 5.40 13.84
N ASN A 439 -26.83 6.68 14.13
CA ASN A 439 -25.55 7.30 14.56
C ASN A 439 -24.60 7.63 13.40
N LYS A 440 -23.31 7.87 13.71
CA LYS A 440 -22.34 8.54 12.82
C LYS A 440 -21.06 7.75 12.55
N THR A 441 -20.94 6.55 13.10
CA THR A 441 -19.73 5.70 12.98
C THR A 441 -19.98 4.54 12.03
N PHE A 442 -18.93 4.08 11.37
CA PHE A 442 -18.97 2.76 10.73
C PHE A 442 -18.92 1.69 11.83
N ARG A 443 -19.68 0.61 11.68
CA ARG A 443 -19.65 -0.52 12.62
C ARG A 443 -19.03 -1.73 11.97
N LEU A 444 -18.08 -2.35 12.66
CA LEU A 444 -17.32 -3.49 12.15
C LEU A 444 -17.38 -4.64 13.15
N ASN A 445 -17.54 -5.86 12.66
CA ASN A 445 -17.42 -7.06 13.47
C ASN A 445 -15.96 -7.20 13.98
N PRO A 446 -15.71 -7.32 15.30
CA PRO A 446 -14.36 -7.40 15.86
C PRO A 446 -13.50 -8.57 15.33
N ALA A 447 -14.11 -9.67 14.86
CA ALA A 447 -13.38 -10.79 14.26
C ALA A 447 -12.68 -10.42 12.94
N VAL A 448 -13.11 -9.34 12.28
CA VAL A 448 -12.61 -8.83 11.00
C VAL A 448 -11.63 -7.66 11.20
N CYS A 449 -11.31 -7.28 12.44
CA CYS A 449 -10.26 -6.28 12.72
C CYS A 449 -8.85 -6.70 12.26
N PRO A 450 -8.39 -7.96 12.44
CA PRO A 450 -7.04 -8.38 12.05
C PRO A 450 -6.64 -8.10 10.59
N PRO A 451 -7.45 -8.39 9.55
CA PRO A 451 -7.09 -8.06 8.17
C PRO A 451 -6.99 -6.55 7.89
N TYR A 452 -7.72 -5.71 8.62
CA TYR A 452 -7.55 -4.25 8.52
C TYR A 452 -6.45 -3.70 9.43
N ASN A 453 -5.95 -4.52 10.35
CA ASN A 453 -5.15 -4.10 11.49
C ASN A 453 -5.80 -2.94 12.26
N ALA A 454 -7.14 -2.93 12.32
CA ALA A 454 -7.95 -1.85 12.87
C ALA A 454 -8.13 -2.01 14.37
N ASP A 455 -8.09 -0.89 15.09
CA ASP A 455 -8.50 -0.80 16.48
C ASP A 455 -9.67 0.19 16.63
N PHE A 456 -10.01 0.52 17.87
CA PHE A 456 -11.17 1.36 18.21
C PHE A 456 -10.78 2.52 19.13
N ASP A 457 -9.54 3.02 19.04
CA ASP A 457 -9.05 4.15 19.84
C ASP A 457 -9.30 5.53 19.19
N GLY A 458 -9.90 5.54 18.00
CA GLY A 458 -10.10 6.73 17.17
C GLY A 458 -9.86 6.48 15.67
N ASP A 459 -9.48 5.26 15.30
CA ASP A 459 -9.29 4.81 13.93
C ASP A 459 -10.46 5.19 12.98
N GLU A 460 -10.09 5.67 11.80
CA GLU A 460 -11.02 6.02 10.73
C GLU A 460 -10.82 5.10 9.51
N MET A 461 -11.93 4.66 8.91
CA MET A 461 -11.91 3.83 7.70
C MET A 461 -12.69 4.47 6.56
N ASN A 462 -12.38 4.04 5.34
CA ASN A 462 -12.97 4.52 4.11
C ASN A 462 -13.98 3.50 3.57
N MET A 463 -15.07 4.01 3.00
CA MET A 463 -16.07 3.23 2.27
C MET A 463 -16.18 3.77 0.85
N HIS A 464 -16.23 2.89 -0.15
CA HIS A 464 -16.44 3.24 -1.55
C HIS A 464 -17.67 2.50 -2.11
N VAL A 465 -18.55 3.26 -2.77
CA VAL A 465 -19.80 2.72 -3.33
C VAL A 465 -19.64 2.48 -4.83
N LEU A 466 -19.77 1.21 -5.23
CA LEU A 466 -19.55 0.76 -6.60
C LEU A 466 -20.75 1.09 -7.49
N GLN A 467 -20.50 1.83 -8.57
CA GLN A 467 -21.55 2.41 -9.42
C GLN A 467 -22.02 1.46 -10.52
N THR A 468 -21.11 0.76 -11.20
CA THR A 468 -21.45 -0.17 -12.28
C THR A 468 -21.87 -1.54 -11.73
N GLU A 469 -22.75 -2.22 -12.46
CA GLU A 469 -23.24 -3.56 -12.11
C GLU A 469 -22.10 -4.60 -12.15
N GLU A 470 -21.24 -4.52 -13.17
CA GLU A 470 -20.05 -5.39 -13.31
C GLU A 470 -19.13 -5.29 -12.10
N SER A 471 -18.78 -4.08 -11.65
CA SER A 471 -17.89 -3.90 -10.50
C SER A 471 -18.53 -4.36 -9.19
N ARG A 472 -19.85 -4.16 -9.01
CA ARG A 472 -20.57 -4.72 -7.85
C ARG A 472 -20.54 -6.24 -7.85
N ALA A 473 -20.80 -6.87 -9.00
CA ALA A 473 -20.77 -8.32 -9.12
C ALA A 473 -19.37 -8.89 -8.89
N GLU A 474 -18.34 -8.29 -9.48
CA GLU A 474 -16.94 -8.68 -9.30
C GLU A 474 -16.52 -8.58 -7.83
N ALA A 475 -16.84 -7.47 -7.16
CA ALA A 475 -16.52 -7.28 -5.75
C ALA A 475 -17.26 -8.29 -4.85
N ASN A 476 -18.53 -8.55 -5.13
CA ASN A 476 -19.33 -9.51 -4.36
C ASN A 476 -18.83 -10.96 -4.53
N ILE A 477 -18.31 -11.33 -5.70
CA ILE A 477 -17.83 -12.69 -5.96
C ILE A 477 -16.38 -12.90 -5.47
N LEU A 478 -15.49 -11.93 -5.68
CA LEU A 478 -14.05 -12.12 -5.46
C LEU A 478 -13.54 -11.48 -4.16
N MET A 479 -14.17 -10.39 -3.71
CA MET A 479 -13.62 -9.54 -2.65
C MET A 479 -14.41 -9.62 -1.34
N GLN A 480 -15.48 -10.41 -1.28
CA GLN A 480 -16.28 -10.57 -0.07
C GLN A 480 -15.41 -11.08 1.10
N VAL A 481 -15.75 -10.67 2.32
CA VAL A 481 -14.95 -10.98 3.53
C VAL A 481 -14.78 -12.50 3.72
N GLN A 482 -15.86 -13.27 3.56
CA GLN A 482 -15.82 -14.73 3.66
C GLN A 482 -14.85 -15.42 2.68
N GLU A 483 -14.68 -14.87 1.48
CA GLU A 483 -13.76 -15.40 0.46
C GLU A 483 -12.28 -15.11 0.81
N ASN A 484 -12.04 -14.25 1.79
CA ASN A 484 -10.71 -13.82 2.22
C ASN A 484 -10.44 -14.18 3.70
N ILE A 485 -11.10 -15.22 4.24
CA ILE A 485 -10.79 -15.75 5.58
C ILE A 485 -9.35 -16.27 5.63
N LEU A 486 -8.88 -16.95 4.59
CA LEU A 486 -7.52 -17.50 4.51
C LEU A 486 -6.52 -16.48 3.94
N SER A 487 -5.40 -16.30 4.63
CA SER A 487 -4.35 -15.37 4.22
C SER A 487 -3.50 -15.93 3.07
N PRO A 488 -3.30 -15.16 1.97
CA PRO A 488 -2.37 -15.54 0.90
C PRO A 488 -0.91 -15.63 1.35
N ARG A 489 -0.55 -15.11 2.52
CA ARG A 489 0.84 -15.17 3.00
C ARG A 489 1.23 -16.57 3.49
N PHE A 490 0.32 -17.29 4.12
CA PHE A 490 0.65 -18.55 4.82
C PHE A 490 -0.44 -19.63 4.77
N GLY A 491 -1.60 -19.37 4.14
CA GLY A 491 -2.64 -20.40 3.93
C GLY A 491 -3.46 -20.79 5.17
N GLY A 492 -3.51 -19.91 6.18
CA GLY A 492 -4.33 -20.09 7.38
C GLY A 492 -5.26 -18.89 7.63
N PRO A 493 -6.20 -19.01 8.59
CA PRO A 493 -7.25 -18.00 8.79
C PRO A 493 -6.68 -16.73 9.41
N ILE A 494 -6.83 -15.58 8.75
CA ILE A 494 -6.51 -14.27 9.35
C ILE A 494 -7.68 -13.71 10.16
N ILE A 495 -8.91 -14.04 9.77
CA ILE A 495 -10.14 -13.70 10.48
C ILE A 495 -10.35 -14.73 11.58
N GLY A 496 -10.76 -14.29 12.77
CA GLY A 496 -10.99 -15.19 13.89
C GLY A 496 -11.30 -14.47 15.19
N GLY A 497 -11.39 -15.24 16.27
CA GLY A 497 -11.62 -14.74 17.62
C GLY A 497 -10.47 -13.84 18.08
N ILE A 498 -10.81 -12.75 18.77
CA ILE A 498 -9.84 -11.88 19.44
C ILE A 498 -10.30 -11.67 20.89
N HIS A 499 -9.34 -11.53 21.81
CA HIS A 499 -9.55 -11.14 23.20
C HIS A 499 -10.76 -11.84 23.86
N ASP A 500 -11.88 -11.14 24.07
CA ASP A 500 -13.10 -11.65 24.71
C ASP A 500 -13.69 -12.88 24.02
N HIS A 501 -13.53 -13.02 22.70
CA HIS A 501 -13.97 -14.23 22.00
C HIS A 501 -13.23 -15.47 22.51
N ILE A 502 -11.93 -15.31 22.79
CA ILE A 502 -11.07 -16.38 23.28
C ILE A 502 -11.37 -16.64 24.76
N SER A 503 -11.40 -15.60 25.60
CA SER A 503 -11.69 -15.74 27.02
C SER A 503 -13.07 -16.34 27.27
N GLY A 504 -14.08 -15.94 26.52
CA GLY A 504 -15.45 -16.45 26.64
C GLY A 504 -15.57 -17.92 26.32
N MET A 505 -14.97 -18.36 25.23
CA MET A 505 -14.97 -19.77 24.85
C MET A 505 -14.13 -20.62 25.81
N PHE A 506 -13.02 -20.07 26.28
CA PHE A 506 -12.19 -20.72 27.28
C PHE A 506 -12.97 -20.95 28.58
N LEU A 507 -13.60 -19.90 29.14
CA LEU A 507 -14.38 -20.01 30.38
C LEU A 507 -15.62 -20.90 30.22
N LEU A 508 -16.28 -20.85 29.05
CA LEU A 508 -17.46 -21.67 28.79
C LEU A 508 -17.11 -23.16 28.68
N THR A 509 -16.00 -23.51 28.03
CA THR A 509 -15.66 -24.92 27.71
C THR A 509 -14.75 -25.60 28.73
N ARG A 510 -13.96 -24.82 29.50
CA ARG A 510 -13.02 -25.33 30.50
C ARG A 510 -13.72 -25.92 31.72
N ASN A 511 -14.65 -25.15 32.29
CA ASN A 511 -15.37 -25.55 33.49
C ASN A 511 -16.58 -26.39 33.08
N GLU A 512 -16.86 -27.45 33.83
CA GLU A 512 -18.13 -28.18 33.74
C GLU A 512 -19.24 -27.34 34.39
N ASN A 513 -19.46 -26.15 33.85
CA ASN A 513 -20.52 -25.25 34.29
C ASN A 513 -21.85 -25.97 34.02
N ARG A 514 -22.69 -26.11 35.06
CA ARG A 514 -24.07 -26.54 34.90
C ARG A 514 -24.85 -25.40 34.25
N ILE A 515 -25.35 -25.62 33.04
CA ILE A 515 -26.12 -24.66 32.27
C ILE A 515 -27.57 -25.10 32.28
N THR A 516 -28.47 -24.28 32.82
CA THR A 516 -29.91 -24.58 32.80
C THR A 516 -30.47 -24.45 31.38
N LYS A 517 -31.66 -25.01 31.14
CA LYS A 517 -32.33 -24.92 29.84
C LYS A 517 -32.49 -23.46 29.35
N ASN A 518 -32.90 -22.55 30.22
CA ASN A 518 -33.14 -21.16 29.86
C ASN A 518 -31.83 -20.46 29.47
N GLU A 519 -30.76 -20.71 30.22
CA GLU A 519 -29.43 -20.16 29.91
C GLU A 519 -28.86 -20.73 28.62
N ALA A 520 -29.07 -22.02 28.34
CA ALA A 520 -28.67 -22.64 27.08
C ALA A 520 -29.35 -21.97 25.88
N LEU A 521 -30.66 -21.72 25.98
CA LEU A 521 -31.43 -21.00 24.95
C LEU A 521 -30.96 -19.55 24.78
N GLU A 522 -30.61 -18.87 25.88
CA GLU A 522 -30.07 -17.51 25.82
C GLU A 522 -28.69 -17.47 25.15
N LEU A 523 -27.80 -18.39 25.51
CA LEU A 523 -26.47 -18.55 24.90
C LEU A 523 -26.59 -18.79 23.39
N LEU A 524 -27.54 -19.62 22.97
CA LEU A 524 -27.79 -19.97 21.55
C LEU A 524 -28.75 -19.02 20.82
N ARG A 525 -29.16 -17.89 21.41
CA ARG A 525 -30.07 -16.92 20.77
C ARG A 525 -29.55 -16.44 19.40
N LYS A 526 -30.39 -16.32 18.38
CA LYS A 526 -29.99 -15.98 16.99
C LYS A 526 -29.07 -17.01 16.28
N SER A 527 -28.81 -18.17 16.89
CA SER A 527 -28.32 -19.32 16.12
C SER A 527 -29.50 -19.97 15.39
N GLU A 528 -29.22 -20.77 14.38
CA GLU A 528 -30.25 -21.52 13.64
C GLU A 528 -30.69 -22.82 14.36
N ILE A 529 -30.12 -23.08 15.54
CA ILE A 529 -30.35 -24.31 16.31
C ILE A 529 -31.75 -24.27 16.93
N ARG A 530 -32.54 -25.30 16.66
CA ARG A 530 -33.95 -25.40 17.08
C ARG A 530 -34.18 -26.38 18.23
N GLU A 531 -33.30 -27.35 18.39
CA GLU A 531 -33.40 -28.41 19.40
C GLU A 531 -32.09 -28.49 20.18
N LEU A 532 -32.20 -28.65 21.50
CA LEU A 532 -31.04 -28.89 22.36
C LEU A 532 -30.75 -30.39 22.40
N PRO A 533 -29.47 -30.79 22.54
CA PRO A 533 -29.10 -32.19 22.71
C PRO A 533 -29.64 -32.74 24.04
N GLU A 534 -29.55 -34.06 24.24
CA GLU A 534 -29.88 -34.66 25.54
C GLU A 534 -29.06 -34.00 26.67
N PRO A 535 -29.68 -33.75 27.83
CA PRO A 535 -29.00 -33.08 28.94
C PRO A 535 -27.82 -33.91 29.43
N ALA A 536 -26.72 -33.23 29.81
CA ALA A 536 -25.54 -33.87 30.37
C ALA A 536 -25.86 -34.60 31.69
N GLY A 537 -26.86 -34.12 32.43
CA GLY A 537 -27.38 -34.76 33.63
C GLY A 537 -28.58 -34.01 34.20
N TYR A 538 -29.01 -34.47 35.37
CA TYR A 538 -30.07 -33.82 36.15
C TYR A 538 -29.47 -33.37 37.48
N ASP A 539 -29.87 -32.18 37.93
CA ASP A 539 -29.41 -31.66 39.21
C ASP A 539 -29.99 -32.52 40.35
N GLU A 540 -29.13 -32.92 41.29
CA GLU A 540 -29.50 -33.79 42.41
C GLU A 540 -30.44 -33.08 43.41
N ASP A 541 -30.35 -31.75 43.51
CA ASP A 541 -31.12 -30.96 44.48
C ASP A 541 -32.47 -30.48 43.92
N THR A 542 -32.55 -30.17 42.62
CA THR A 542 -33.76 -29.61 41.99
C THR A 542 -34.44 -30.54 41.00
N GLY A 543 -33.78 -31.61 40.55
CA GLY A 543 -34.26 -32.52 39.51
C GLY A 543 -34.32 -31.89 38.10
N GLU A 544 -33.80 -30.68 37.91
CA GLU A 544 -33.82 -29.99 36.64
C GLU A 544 -32.69 -30.48 35.70
N PRO A 545 -32.95 -30.61 34.39
CA PRO A 545 -31.92 -30.99 33.42
C PRO A 545 -30.90 -29.87 33.24
N TYR A 546 -29.61 -30.24 33.18
CA TYR A 546 -28.51 -29.31 32.88
C TYR A 546 -27.69 -29.77 31.67
N TRP A 547 -27.08 -28.80 31.01
CA TRP A 547 -26.14 -28.96 29.90
C TRP A 547 -24.75 -28.48 30.31
N ASN A 548 -23.72 -28.92 29.60
CA ASN A 548 -22.36 -28.43 29.79
C ASN A 548 -21.94 -27.49 28.65
N GLY A 549 -20.93 -26.66 28.86
CA GLY A 549 -20.47 -25.69 27.84
C GLY A 549 -19.90 -26.35 26.58
N LYS A 550 -19.39 -27.58 26.69
CA LYS A 550 -18.90 -28.35 25.53
C LYS A 550 -20.04 -28.78 24.61
N GLN A 551 -21.17 -29.20 25.16
CA GLN A 551 -22.40 -29.53 24.43
C GLN A 551 -22.95 -28.30 23.73
N ILE A 552 -22.98 -27.14 24.41
CA ILE A 552 -23.43 -25.87 23.81
C ILE A 552 -22.53 -25.47 22.63
N PHE A 553 -21.20 -25.55 22.80
CA PHE A 553 -20.25 -25.28 21.71
C PHE A 553 -20.37 -26.29 20.56
N SER A 554 -20.71 -27.54 20.85
CA SER A 554 -20.89 -28.57 19.81
C SER A 554 -22.03 -28.23 18.84
N GLN A 555 -23.05 -27.48 19.29
CA GLN A 555 -24.19 -27.14 18.43
C GLN A 555 -23.85 -26.22 17.26
N ILE A 556 -22.74 -25.47 17.36
CA ILE A 556 -22.30 -24.56 16.28
C ILE A 556 -21.29 -25.23 15.34
N LEU A 557 -20.90 -26.48 15.60
CA LEU A 557 -19.97 -27.22 14.76
C LEU A 557 -20.72 -27.96 13.64
N PRO A 558 -20.15 -28.03 12.42
CA PRO A 558 -20.72 -28.87 11.36
C PRO A 558 -20.68 -30.37 11.72
N GLU A 559 -21.72 -31.09 11.33
CA GLU A 559 -21.75 -32.56 11.39
C GLU A 559 -20.57 -33.16 10.60
N GLY A 560 -20.05 -34.32 11.05
CA GLY A 560 -18.90 -34.98 10.43
C GLY A 560 -17.53 -34.35 10.72
N LEU A 561 -17.46 -33.25 11.49
CA LEU A 561 -16.18 -32.63 11.85
C LEU A 561 -15.43 -33.50 12.86
N ASN A 562 -14.22 -33.92 12.52
CA ASN A 562 -13.34 -34.69 13.39
C ASN A 562 -11.98 -33.99 13.51
N LEU A 563 -11.56 -33.65 14.73
CA LEU A 563 -10.33 -32.90 15.01
C LEU A 563 -9.72 -33.30 16.36
N GLU A 564 -8.39 -33.42 16.40
CA GLU A 564 -7.61 -33.64 17.61
C GLU A 564 -6.39 -32.71 17.62
N PHE A 565 -6.23 -31.89 18.66
CA PHE A 565 -5.06 -31.01 18.80
C PHE A 565 -4.84 -30.54 20.25
N PRO A 566 -3.59 -30.24 20.65
CA PRO A 566 -3.32 -29.62 21.94
C PRO A 566 -3.70 -28.14 21.92
N ALA A 567 -4.41 -27.69 22.96
CA ALA A 567 -4.77 -26.29 23.21
C ALA A 567 -3.54 -25.43 23.52
N GLU A 568 -3.65 -24.10 23.42
CA GLU A 568 -2.61 -23.13 23.78
C GLU A 568 -2.23 -23.22 25.26
N MET A 569 -3.20 -23.47 26.14
CA MET A 569 -2.96 -23.61 27.60
C MET A 569 -2.04 -24.81 27.96
N CYS A 570 -1.83 -25.76 27.05
CA CYS A 570 -1.10 -26.99 27.31
C CYS A 570 0.28 -26.76 27.97
N PHE A 571 0.51 -27.41 29.11
CA PHE A 571 1.74 -27.28 29.90
C PHE A 571 2.97 -27.92 29.28
N LYS A 572 2.83 -28.61 28.13
CA LYS A 572 3.92 -29.33 27.44
C LYS A 572 4.69 -30.24 28.41
N CYS A 573 3.96 -31.06 29.16
CA CYS A 573 4.53 -32.06 30.06
C CYS A 573 5.47 -33.02 29.30
N ASP A 574 6.47 -33.58 29.98
CA ASP A 574 7.47 -34.48 29.39
C ASP A 574 6.84 -35.69 28.67
N THR A 575 5.68 -36.16 29.16
CA THR A 575 4.86 -37.17 28.50
C THR A 575 3.43 -36.65 28.27
N CYS A 576 2.97 -36.67 27.01
CA CYS A 576 1.64 -36.23 26.64
C CYS A 576 0.62 -37.38 26.74
N LYS A 577 -0.30 -37.28 27.70
CA LYS A 577 -1.40 -38.25 27.90
C LYS A 577 -2.59 -38.07 26.93
N LYS A 578 -2.50 -37.14 25.97
CA LYS A 578 -3.56 -36.81 24.97
C LYS A 578 -4.95 -36.67 25.61
N GLU A 579 -5.88 -37.58 25.29
CA GLU A 579 -7.26 -37.55 25.79
C GLU A 579 -7.36 -37.65 27.32
N ASP A 580 -6.39 -38.28 27.98
CA ASP A 580 -6.35 -38.44 29.44
C ASP A 580 -5.54 -37.32 30.11
N CYS A 581 -5.51 -36.14 29.48
CA CYS A 581 -4.88 -34.96 30.04
C CYS A 581 -5.67 -34.44 31.25
N GLU A 582 -5.04 -34.50 32.43
CA GLU A 582 -5.57 -34.01 33.71
C GLU A 582 -5.94 -32.51 33.69
N TYR A 583 -5.35 -31.73 32.77
CA TYR A 583 -5.57 -30.29 32.63
C TYR A 583 -6.65 -29.92 31.59
N ASN A 584 -7.31 -30.92 30.96
CA ASN A 584 -8.30 -30.71 29.90
C ASN A 584 -7.78 -29.82 28.75
N ALA A 585 -6.49 -29.95 28.43
CA ALA A 585 -5.76 -29.11 27.47
C ALA A 585 -5.55 -29.79 26.09
N TYR A 586 -6.24 -30.89 25.83
CA TYR A 586 -6.23 -31.60 24.55
C TYR A 586 -7.64 -31.65 23.97
N VAL A 587 -7.86 -30.97 22.85
CA VAL A 587 -9.17 -30.83 22.20
C VAL A 587 -9.45 -32.05 21.35
N VAL A 588 -10.60 -32.67 21.55
CA VAL A 588 -11.09 -33.83 20.80
C VAL A 588 -12.52 -33.55 20.36
N ILE A 589 -12.73 -33.45 19.05
CA ILE A 589 -14.03 -33.28 18.41
C ILE A 589 -14.26 -34.50 17.52
N ARG A 590 -15.40 -35.17 17.67
CA ARG A 590 -15.81 -36.30 16.83
C ARG A 590 -17.22 -36.08 16.31
N ASN A 591 -17.39 -36.22 14.99
CA ASN A 591 -18.66 -36.04 14.31
C ASN A 591 -19.42 -34.73 14.68
N GLY A 592 -18.71 -33.62 14.91
CA GLY A 592 -19.31 -32.36 15.33
C GLY A 592 -19.53 -32.22 16.85
N GLU A 593 -19.22 -33.23 17.65
CA GLU A 593 -19.35 -33.19 19.11
C GLU A 593 -18.00 -33.00 19.80
N MET A 594 -17.90 -32.00 20.66
CA MET A 594 -16.74 -31.73 21.49
C MET A 594 -16.76 -32.63 22.73
N ILE A 595 -15.92 -33.67 22.72
CA ILE A 595 -15.86 -34.67 23.80
C ILE A 595 -14.97 -34.15 24.94
N LYS A 596 -13.76 -33.67 24.62
CA LYS A 596 -12.75 -33.24 25.60
C LYS A 596 -12.02 -31.97 25.12
N GLY A 597 -11.36 -31.31 26.07
CA GLY A 597 -10.51 -30.15 25.85
C GLY A 597 -11.16 -28.81 26.21
N THR A 598 -10.41 -27.75 25.96
CA THR A 598 -10.83 -26.36 26.17
C THR A 598 -10.55 -25.56 24.90
N ILE A 599 -11.48 -24.70 24.51
CA ILE A 599 -11.36 -23.84 23.33
C ILE A 599 -10.61 -22.55 23.71
N ASP A 600 -9.50 -22.28 23.02
CA ASP A 600 -8.65 -21.10 23.25
C ASP A 600 -8.16 -20.48 21.92
N GLU A 601 -7.15 -19.60 21.98
CA GLU A 601 -6.61 -18.91 20.79
C GLU A 601 -6.24 -19.87 19.66
N LYS A 602 -5.75 -21.07 19.99
CA LYS A 602 -5.34 -22.04 18.97
C LYS A 602 -6.52 -22.74 18.29
N ALA A 603 -7.68 -22.77 18.94
CA ALA A 603 -8.88 -23.35 18.37
C ALA A 603 -9.58 -22.38 17.40
N ILE A 604 -9.80 -21.13 17.83
CA ILE A 604 -10.65 -20.14 17.13
C ILE A 604 -10.00 -18.78 16.87
N GLY A 605 -8.80 -18.55 17.40
CA GLY A 605 -8.13 -17.25 17.32
C GLY A 605 -7.72 -16.88 15.91
N ALA A 606 -7.64 -15.57 15.65
CA ALA A 606 -7.04 -15.06 14.42
C ALA A 606 -5.61 -15.64 14.24
N PHE A 607 -5.21 -15.93 13.00
CA PHE A 607 -3.95 -16.59 12.61
C PHE A 607 -3.80 -18.06 13.02
N LYS A 608 -4.24 -18.46 14.22
CA LYS A 608 -3.99 -19.79 14.80
C LYS A 608 -5.17 -20.76 14.73
N GLY A 609 -6.38 -20.29 14.44
CA GLY A 609 -7.62 -21.06 14.61
C GLY A 609 -7.73 -22.32 13.75
N ILE A 610 -7.43 -23.48 14.32
CA ILE A 610 -7.44 -24.79 13.63
C ILE A 610 -8.85 -25.22 13.21
N ILE A 611 -9.86 -24.90 14.04
CA ILE A 611 -11.25 -25.30 13.76
C ILE A 611 -11.76 -24.55 12.52
N LEU A 612 -11.61 -23.22 12.51
CA LEU A 612 -12.02 -22.39 11.37
C LEU A 612 -11.27 -22.77 10.10
N ASP A 613 -9.96 -22.99 10.19
CA ASP A 613 -9.14 -23.41 9.05
C ASP A 613 -9.67 -24.71 8.40
N THR A 614 -9.99 -25.69 9.24
CA THR A 614 -10.53 -26.98 8.79
C THR A 614 -11.93 -26.82 8.19
N ILE A 615 -12.79 -26.00 8.81
CA ILE A 615 -14.16 -25.79 8.34
C ILE A 615 -14.13 -25.15 6.95
N VAL A 616 -13.35 -24.09 6.75
CA VAL A 616 -13.25 -23.40 5.45
C VAL A 616 -12.74 -24.35 4.37
N LYS A 617 -11.75 -25.18 4.69
CA LYS A 617 -11.14 -26.11 3.72
C LYS A 617 -12.04 -27.30 3.36
N LYS A 618 -12.83 -27.82 4.30
CA LYS A 618 -13.68 -29.00 4.10
C LYS A 618 -15.11 -28.67 3.66
N TYR A 619 -15.70 -27.63 4.24
CA TYR A 619 -17.12 -27.29 4.06
C TYR A 619 -17.34 -25.97 3.30
N GLY A 620 -16.27 -25.26 2.94
CA GLY A 620 -16.33 -24.04 2.15
C GLY A 620 -16.35 -22.74 2.98
N THR A 621 -16.25 -21.62 2.28
CA THR A 621 -16.15 -20.26 2.86
C THR A 621 -17.44 -19.82 3.55
N GLU A 622 -18.60 -20.20 3.03
CA GLU A 622 -19.91 -19.88 3.61
C GLU A 622 -20.12 -20.54 4.97
N ALA A 623 -19.79 -21.83 5.10
CA ALA A 623 -19.81 -22.54 6.37
C ALA A 623 -18.82 -21.93 7.39
N GLY A 624 -17.65 -21.49 6.91
CA GLY A 624 -16.68 -20.76 7.72
C GLY A 624 -17.22 -19.43 8.23
N ALA A 625 -17.86 -18.63 7.37
CA ALA A 625 -18.45 -17.35 7.76
C ALA A 625 -19.56 -17.52 8.81
N LYS A 626 -20.45 -18.50 8.60
CA LYS A 626 -21.50 -18.86 9.56
C LYS A 626 -20.91 -19.25 10.92
N PHE A 627 -19.89 -20.13 10.91
CA PHE A 627 -19.22 -20.54 12.14
C PHE A 627 -18.62 -19.34 12.88
N VAL A 628 -18.00 -18.38 12.18
CA VAL A 628 -17.46 -17.16 12.79
C VAL A 628 -18.56 -16.31 13.43
N ASP A 629 -19.66 -16.07 12.73
CA ASP A 629 -20.79 -15.31 13.26
C ASP A 629 -21.40 -15.99 14.50
N ASP A 630 -21.51 -17.32 14.49
CA ASP A 630 -22.09 -18.08 15.59
C ASP A 630 -21.16 -18.12 16.82
N PHE A 631 -19.87 -18.45 16.64
CA PHE A 631 -18.96 -18.54 17.79
C PHE A 631 -18.69 -17.15 18.40
N THR A 632 -18.60 -16.08 17.62
CA THR A 632 -18.34 -14.73 18.15
C THR A 632 -19.48 -14.29 19.07
N ARG A 633 -20.74 -14.48 18.63
CA ARG A 633 -21.94 -14.20 19.44
C ARG A 633 -22.01 -15.08 20.68
N LEU A 634 -21.73 -16.38 20.53
CA LEU A 634 -21.70 -17.32 21.65
C LEU A 634 -20.64 -16.93 22.68
N ALA A 635 -19.46 -16.51 22.21
CA ALA A 635 -18.34 -16.15 23.06
C ALA A 635 -18.60 -14.92 23.93
N ILE A 636 -19.15 -13.87 23.33
CA ILE A 636 -19.51 -12.66 24.08
C ILE A 636 -20.54 -12.99 25.17
N ARG A 637 -21.57 -13.77 24.85
CA ARG A 637 -22.57 -14.19 25.85
C ARG A 637 -21.98 -15.14 26.90
N GLY A 638 -21.04 -15.98 26.49
CA GLY A 638 -20.26 -16.83 27.38
C GLY A 638 -19.53 -16.00 28.44
N VAL A 639 -18.78 -14.97 28.03
CA VAL A 639 -18.10 -14.04 28.95
C VAL A 639 -19.13 -13.34 29.85
N MET A 640 -20.22 -12.83 29.30
CA MET A 640 -21.25 -12.13 30.07
C MET A 640 -21.88 -13.03 31.14
N LYS A 641 -22.06 -14.31 30.85
CA LYS A 641 -22.59 -15.29 31.80
C LYS A 641 -21.57 -15.60 32.91
N THR A 642 -20.34 -15.94 32.54
CA THR A 642 -19.34 -16.39 33.52
C THR A 642 -18.82 -15.23 34.36
N GLY A 643 -18.84 -14.01 33.82
CA GLY A 643 -18.19 -12.84 34.38
C GLY A 643 -16.68 -12.93 34.23
N LEU A 644 -16.06 -11.88 33.70
CA LEU A 644 -14.61 -11.74 33.68
C LEU A 644 -14.26 -10.31 34.04
N SER A 645 -13.46 -10.15 35.09
CA SER A 645 -12.97 -8.86 35.54
C SER A 645 -11.51 -9.00 35.96
N PHE A 646 -10.77 -7.89 35.89
CA PHE A 646 -9.38 -7.82 36.30
C PHE A 646 -9.25 -6.83 37.45
N GLY A 647 -8.84 -7.32 38.61
CA GLY A 647 -8.60 -6.53 39.81
C GLY A 647 -7.12 -6.32 40.08
N ILE A 648 -6.79 -5.33 40.91
CA ILE A 648 -5.40 -5.16 41.39
C ILE A 648 -4.89 -6.39 42.14
N SER A 649 -5.78 -7.14 42.80
CA SER A 649 -5.46 -8.36 43.54
C SER A 649 -5.00 -9.52 42.66
N ASP A 650 -5.33 -9.49 41.36
CA ASP A 650 -4.92 -10.53 40.41
C ASP A 650 -3.41 -10.53 40.15
N GLU A 651 -2.70 -9.52 40.65
CA GLU A 651 -1.24 -9.42 40.60
C GLU A 651 -0.59 -9.61 41.98
N ASP A 652 -1.38 -9.86 43.03
CA ASP A 652 -0.82 -10.08 44.38
C ASP A 652 -0.17 -11.45 44.49
N ILE A 653 1.10 -11.42 44.88
CA ILE A 653 1.86 -12.61 45.24
C ILE A 653 2.10 -12.64 46.76
N PRO A 654 2.06 -13.81 47.40
CA PRO A 654 2.33 -13.93 48.83
C PRO A 654 3.71 -13.37 49.22
N GLU A 655 3.85 -12.90 50.46
CA GLU A 655 5.14 -12.38 50.96
C GLU A 655 6.27 -13.42 50.90
N THR A 656 5.95 -14.71 51.02
CA THR A 656 6.91 -15.81 50.81
C THR A 656 7.46 -15.81 49.38
N ALA A 657 6.61 -15.60 48.39
CA ALA A 657 7.01 -15.52 46.99
C ALA A 657 7.85 -14.26 46.72
N LYS A 658 7.50 -13.12 47.31
CA LYS A 658 8.30 -11.88 47.21
C LYS A 658 9.71 -12.07 47.77
N LYS A 659 9.84 -12.73 48.93
CA LYS A 659 11.15 -13.07 49.52
C LYS A 659 11.97 -13.97 48.60
N ASN A 660 11.37 -15.04 48.08
CA ASN A 660 12.05 -15.94 47.15
C ASN A 660 12.51 -15.23 45.86
N ILE A 661 11.68 -14.33 45.31
CA ILE A 661 12.05 -13.53 44.14
C ILE A 661 13.23 -12.62 44.48
N LYS A 662 13.19 -11.95 45.63
CA LYS A 662 14.28 -11.09 46.09
C LYS A 662 15.60 -11.87 46.24
N GLU A 663 15.56 -13.05 46.86
CA GLU A 663 16.74 -13.91 47.01
C GLU A 663 17.36 -14.31 45.66
N ILE A 664 16.53 -14.58 44.64
CA ILE A 664 17.01 -14.89 43.29
C ILE A 664 17.64 -13.68 42.62
N LEU A 665 17.04 -12.50 42.75
CA LEU A 665 17.57 -11.27 42.17
C LEU A 665 18.89 -10.87 42.86
N ASP A 666 18.97 -10.99 44.19
CA ASP A 666 20.19 -10.70 44.96
C ASP A 666 21.30 -11.69 44.60
N LYS A 667 20.97 -12.98 44.40
CA LYS A 667 21.93 -13.98 43.90
C LYS A 667 22.45 -13.63 42.51
N ALA A 668 21.57 -13.24 41.59
CA ALA A 668 21.97 -12.84 40.25
C ALA A 668 22.86 -11.59 40.24
N GLU A 669 22.61 -10.63 41.14
CA GLU A 669 23.46 -9.46 41.30
C GLU A 669 24.86 -9.82 41.81
N ASN A 670 24.94 -10.77 42.75
CA ASN A 670 26.23 -11.27 43.23
C ASN A 670 26.99 -12.01 42.13
N GLU A 671 26.32 -12.84 41.32
CA GLU A 671 26.92 -13.49 40.15
C GLU A 671 27.44 -12.45 39.13
N VAL A 672 26.74 -11.31 38.96
CA VAL A 672 27.22 -10.20 38.12
C VAL A 672 28.45 -9.53 38.72
N LYS A 673 28.52 -9.34 40.04
CA LYS A 673 29.72 -8.81 40.72
C LYS A 673 30.91 -9.74 40.54
N ASP A 674 30.72 -11.05 40.63
CA ASP A 674 31.76 -12.04 40.40
C ASP A 674 32.27 -12.00 38.94
N LEU A 675 31.37 -11.83 37.97
CA LEU A 675 31.74 -11.66 36.56
C LEU A 675 32.54 -10.37 36.32
N ILE A 676 32.20 -9.27 37.01
CA ILE A 676 32.94 -8.01 36.94
C ILE A 676 34.32 -8.17 37.57
N ALA A 677 34.42 -8.82 38.73
CA ALA A 677 35.70 -9.09 39.40
C ALA A 677 36.63 -9.95 38.52
N ALA A 678 36.10 -10.99 37.87
CA ALA A 678 36.86 -11.83 36.93
C ALA A 678 37.33 -11.05 35.69
N TYR A 679 36.52 -10.08 35.23
CA TYR A 679 36.91 -9.20 34.12
C TYR A 679 38.00 -8.21 34.53
N GLU A 680 37.91 -7.60 35.70
CA GLU A 680 38.93 -6.70 36.25
C GLU A 680 40.26 -7.44 36.52
N ALA A 681 40.18 -8.69 36.97
CA ALA A 681 41.32 -9.59 37.15
C ALA A 681 41.90 -10.13 35.83
N LYS A 682 41.25 -9.87 34.68
CA LYS A 682 41.59 -10.39 33.35
C LYS A 682 41.58 -11.92 33.24
N GLU A 683 40.74 -12.57 34.05
CA GLU A 683 40.54 -14.02 34.06
C GLU A 683 39.35 -14.46 33.19
N LEU A 684 38.59 -13.49 32.66
CA LEU A 684 37.43 -13.77 31.83
C LEU A 684 37.83 -14.27 30.43
N GLU A 685 37.44 -15.50 30.09
CA GLU A 685 37.62 -16.00 28.73
C GLU A 685 36.67 -15.31 27.72
N PRO A 686 37.19 -14.83 26.57
CA PRO A 686 36.38 -14.19 25.54
C PRO A 686 35.51 -15.22 24.81
N LEU A 687 34.29 -14.82 24.47
CA LEU A 687 33.45 -15.62 23.59
C LEU A 687 34.01 -15.62 22.15
N PRO A 688 33.87 -16.72 21.39
CA PRO A 688 34.35 -16.79 20.02
C PRO A 688 33.81 -15.63 19.15
N GLY A 689 34.72 -14.88 18.52
CA GLY A 689 34.37 -13.77 17.63
C GLY A 689 33.91 -12.48 18.32
N ARG A 690 34.04 -12.39 19.65
CA ARG A 690 33.65 -11.22 20.46
C ARG A 690 34.83 -10.66 21.22
N THR A 691 34.79 -9.36 21.48
CA THR A 691 35.76 -8.71 22.37
C THR A 691 35.50 -9.10 23.82
N LEU A 692 36.47 -8.90 24.71
CA LEU A 692 36.30 -9.13 26.15
C LEU A 692 35.18 -8.26 26.73
N ASP A 693 35.10 -6.99 26.29
CA ASP A 693 34.09 -6.02 26.73
C ASP A 693 32.68 -6.41 26.27
N GLU A 694 32.53 -6.94 25.06
CA GLU A 694 31.25 -7.50 24.60
C GLU A 694 30.92 -8.80 25.34
N THR A 695 31.93 -9.60 25.66
CA THR A 695 31.75 -10.88 26.35
C THR A 695 31.20 -10.69 27.75
N ILE A 696 31.74 -9.75 28.54
CA ILE A 696 31.21 -9.46 29.88
C ILE A 696 29.75 -8.98 29.79
N GLU A 697 29.44 -8.06 28.88
CA GLU A 697 28.09 -7.53 28.70
C GLU A 697 27.07 -8.63 28.36
N MET A 698 27.42 -9.52 27.42
CA MET A 698 26.57 -10.63 27.05
C MET A 698 26.35 -11.61 28.21
N LYS A 699 27.40 -11.94 28.97
CA LYS A 699 27.29 -12.83 30.13
C LYS A 699 26.40 -12.21 31.22
N ILE A 700 26.56 -10.91 31.51
CA ILE A 700 25.71 -10.18 32.47
C ILE A 700 24.25 -10.19 32.01
N MET A 701 23.97 -9.84 30.75
CA MET A 701 22.60 -9.86 30.20
C MET A 701 21.97 -11.26 30.27
N GLN A 702 22.75 -12.31 30.01
CA GLN A 702 22.27 -13.69 30.10
C GLN A 702 21.92 -14.08 31.55
N THR A 703 22.77 -13.74 32.51
CA THR A 703 22.53 -14.02 33.95
C THR A 703 21.28 -13.30 34.44
N LEU A 704 21.16 -11.99 34.16
CA LEU A 704 20.00 -11.18 34.55
C LEU A 704 18.71 -11.62 33.84
N GLY A 705 18.81 -12.07 32.58
CA GLY A 705 17.68 -12.65 31.84
C GLY A 705 17.15 -13.93 32.48
N LYS A 706 18.05 -14.85 32.86
CA LYS A 706 17.68 -16.10 33.57
C LYS A 706 17.02 -15.80 34.92
N ALA A 707 17.52 -14.81 35.65
CA ALA A 707 16.96 -14.40 36.94
C ALA A 707 15.52 -13.89 36.79
N ARG A 708 15.26 -13.04 35.78
CA ARG A 708 13.90 -12.57 35.44
C ARG A 708 12.95 -13.74 35.14
N ASP A 709 13.39 -14.68 34.30
CA ASP A 709 12.54 -15.81 33.91
C ASP A 709 12.26 -16.75 35.10
N ALA A 710 13.24 -16.96 35.99
CA ALA A 710 13.06 -17.69 37.24
C ALA A 710 12.06 -17.00 38.19
N ALA A 711 12.17 -15.67 38.34
CA ALA A 711 11.22 -14.87 39.12
C ALA A 711 9.79 -14.98 38.55
N GLY A 712 9.65 -14.94 37.22
CA GLY A 712 8.37 -15.13 36.53
C GLY A 712 7.74 -16.50 36.74
N ASN A 713 8.55 -17.57 36.73
CA ASN A 713 8.06 -18.91 37.00
C ASN A 713 7.54 -19.08 38.44
N ILE A 714 8.15 -18.40 39.41
CA ILE A 714 7.67 -18.40 40.80
C ILE A 714 6.35 -17.64 40.90
N ALA A 715 6.26 -16.44 40.33
CA ALA A 715 5.03 -15.66 40.33
C ALA A 715 3.88 -16.43 39.65
N GLY A 716 4.14 -17.02 38.47
CA GLY A 716 3.13 -17.77 37.72
C GLY A 716 2.61 -19.01 38.44
N LYS A 717 3.41 -19.69 39.28
CA LYS A 717 2.95 -20.81 40.10
C LYS A 717 2.03 -20.37 41.24
N GLN A 718 2.25 -19.17 41.79
CA GLN A 718 1.52 -18.67 42.96
C GLN A 718 0.21 -17.99 42.59
N LEU A 719 0.11 -17.39 41.40
CA LEU A 719 -1.09 -16.66 40.96
C LEU A 719 -2.29 -17.57 40.63
N GLY A 720 -2.09 -18.89 40.50
CA GLY A 720 -3.17 -19.86 40.25
C GLY A 720 -3.81 -19.76 38.86
N LEU A 721 -4.55 -20.80 38.44
CA LEU A 721 -5.20 -20.84 37.11
C LEU A 721 -6.65 -20.34 37.10
N GLU A 722 -7.18 -19.99 38.27
CA GLU A 722 -8.52 -19.39 38.44
C GLU A 722 -8.46 -17.86 38.36
N ASN A 723 -7.27 -17.29 38.47
CA ASN A 723 -7.04 -15.87 38.36
C ASN A 723 -7.25 -15.38 36.92
N SER A 724 -8.08 -14.35 36.75
CA SER A 724 -8.43 -13.74 35.46
C SER A 724 -7.20 -13.34 34.65
N ALA A 725 -6.17 -12.80 35.29
CA ALA A 725 -4.93 -12.39 34.65
C ALA A 725 -4.21 -13.58 33.99
N VAL A 726 -4.12 -14.69 34.73
CA VAL A 726 -3.49 -15.92 34.26
C VAL A 726 -4.35 -16.58 33.18
N ILE A 727 -5.67 -16.54 33.31
CA ILE A 727 -6.61 -17.04 32.29
C ILE A 727 -6.39 -16.31 30.96
N MET A 728 -6.33 -14.97 30.96
CA MET A 728 -6.11 -14.19 29.74
C MET A 728 -4.74 -14.48 29.11
N ALA A 729 -3.69 -14.60 29.93
CA ALA A 729 -2.33 -14.85 29.45
C ALA A 729 -2.13 -16.29 28.93
N ARG A 730 -2.77 -17.29 29.54
CA ARG A 730 -2.64 -18.71 29.17
C ARG A 730 -3.57 -19.13 28.04
N SER A 731 -4.76 -18.53 27.94
CA SER A 731 -5.69 -18.78 26.82
C SER A 731 -5.24 -18.13 25.52
N GLY A 732 -4.27 -17.20 25.58
CA GLY A 732 -3.83 -16.42 24.42
C GLY A 732 -4.78 -15.27 24.06
N ALA A 733 -5.76 -14.96 24.93
CA ALA A 733 -6.71 -13.88 24.71
C ALA A 733 -6.03 -12.51 24.68
N ARG A 734 -5.36 -12.11 25.76
CA ARG A 734 -4.61 -10.86 25.82
C ARG A 734 -3.56 -10.92 26.91
N GLY A 735 -2.36 -10.44 26.60
CA GLY A 735 -1.23 -10.47 27.51
C GLY A 735 -0.44 -11.78 27.44
N SER A 736 0.68 -11.81 28.16
CA SER A 736 1.59 -12.95 28.19
C SER A 736 2.03 -13.21 29.64
N MET A 737 2.56 -14.42 29.89
CA MET A 737 3.18 -14.73 31.18
C MET A 737 4.37 -13.80 31.49
N LEU A 738 5.05 -13.29 30.46
CA LEU A 738 6.12 -12.31 30.62
C LEU A 738 5.57 -10.97 31.14
N ASN A 739 4.46 -10.49 30.59
CA ASN A 739 3.86 -9.22 31.06
C ASN A 739 3.40 -9.36 32.53
N LEU A 740 2.79 -10.49 32.88
CA LEU A 740 2.43 -10.78 34.28
C LEU A 740 3.65 -10.83 35.20
N THR A 741 4.77 -11.38 34.71
CA THR A 741 6.05 -11.36 35.43
C THR A 741 6.53 -9.93 35.67
N GLN A 742 6.37 -9.03 34.71
CA GLN A 742 6.76 -7.62 34.88
C GLN A 742 5.86 -6.86 35.85
N MET A 743 4.57 -7.19 35.88
CA MET A 743 3.60 -6.57 36.79
C MET A 743 3.77 -7.05 38.23
N ALA A 744 3.98 -8.36 38.44
CA ALA A 744 4.01 -8.97 39.78
C ALA A 744 5.42 -9.23 40.36
N ALA A 745 6.43 -9.52 39.52
CA ALA A 745 7.76 -9.96 39.97
C ALA A 745 8.86 -8.91 39.74
N CYS A 746 9.29 -8.69 38.49
CA CYS A 746 10.29 -7.67 38.14
C CYS A 746 10.24 -7.31 36.65
N VAL A 747 10.53 -6.05 36.31
CA VAL A 747 10.55 -5.60 34.91
C VAL A 747 11.75 -6.17 34.15
N GLY A 748 12.92 -6.26 34.81
CA GLY A 748 14.16 -6.81 34.28
C GLY A 748 15.05 -5.80 33.54
N GLN A 749 16.00 -6.32 32.76
CA GLN A 749 17.03 -5.51 32.08
C GLN A 749 16.44 -4.60 31.00
N GLN A 750 16.73 -3.29 31.09
CA GLN A 750 16.46 -2.34 30.02
C GLN A 750 17.63 -2.29 29.05
N ALA A 751 17.36 -2.27 27.75
CA ALA A 751 18.37 -2.22 26.71
C ALA A 751 18.06 -1.11 25.72
N VAL A 752 19.10 -0.65 25.01
CA VAL A 752 18.98 0.23 23.85
C VAL A 752 19.88 -0.31 22.75
N ARG A 753 19.30 -0.63 21.58
CA ARG A 753 20.02 -1.18 20.41
C ARG A 753 20.77 -2.48 20.72
N GLY A 754 20.23 -3.30 21.62
CA GLY A 754 20.77 -4.61 21.97
C GLY A 754 21.84 -4.61 23.07
N GLU A 755 22.24 -3.43 23.58
CA GLU A 755 23.20 -3.31 24.69
C GLU A 755 22.51 -2.75 25.94
N ARG A 756 23.12 -2.98 27.12
CA ARG A 756 22.70 -2.28 28.35
C ARG A 756 22.91 -0.78 28.22
N ILE A 757 22.19 0.00 29.03
CA ILE A 757 22.22 1.46 28.94
C ILE A 757 23.61 1.96 29.38
N ARG A 758 24.41 2.51 28.45
CA ARG A 758 25.72 3.12 28.74
C ARG A 758 25.77 4.62 28.51
N ARG A 759 24.83 5.16 27.72
CA ARG A 759 24.81 6.59 27.35
C ARG A 759 24.42 7.44 28.55
N GLY A 760 25.27 8.37 28.93
CA GLY A 760 25.08 9.22 30.11
C GLY A 760 26.22 10.22 30.32
N TYR A 761 26.65 10.38 31.56
CA TYR A 761 27.81 11.19 31.95
C TYR A 761 29.14 10.48 31.59
N ALA A 762 30.25 11.22 31.66
CA ALA A 762 31.58 10.65 31.44
C ALA A 762 31.89 9.57 32.52
N GLY A 763 31.87 8.31 32.11
CA GLY A 763 32.18 7.15 32.95
C GLY A 763 31.02 6.61 33.79
N ARG A 764 29.77 7.06 33.59
CA ARG A 764 28.58 6.54 34.30
C ARG A 764 27.28 6.94 33.60
N THR A 765 26.21 6.19 33.80
CA THR A 765 24.90 6.48 33.20
C THR A 765 24.21 7.67 33.85
N LEU A 766 24.06 7.64 35.18
CA LEU A 766 23.38 8.64 36.01
C LEU A 766 24.36 9.23 37.04
N PRO A 767 24.11 10.45 37.57
CA PRO A 767 24.99 11.08 38.54
C PRO A 767 24.94 10.40 39.93
N HIS A 768 24.00 9.47 40.12
CA HIS A 768 23.76 8.71 41.35
C HIS A 768 24.67 7.47 41.50
N PHE A 769 25.38 7.08 40.43
CA PHE A 769 26.29 5.93 40.45
C PHE A 769 27.75 6.39 40.46
N ASP A 770 28.64 5.52 40.92
CA ASP A 770 30.08 5.77 40.90
C ASP A 770 30.62 5.74 39.46
N LYS A 771 31.76 6.39 39.26
CA LYS A 771 32.43 6.38 37.95
C LYS A 771 33.03 5.00 37.70
N GLY A 772 32.70 4.40 36.56
CA GLY A 772 33.17 3.08 36.16
C GLY A 772 32.32 1.92 36.68
N ASP A 773 31.21 2.19 37.36
CA ASP A 773 30.33 1.13 37.88
C ASP A 773 29.66 0.33 36.75
N LEU A 774 30.02 -0.95 36.62
CA LEU A 774 29.49 -1.91 35.65
C LEU A 774 28.33 -2.77 36.20
N GLY A 775 27.90 -2.50 37.43
CA GLY A 775 26.86 -3.23 38.15
C GLY A 775 25.51 -3.29 37.43
N ALA A 776 24.63 -4.16 37.91
CA ALA A 776 23.31 -4.37 37.31
C ALA A 776 22.47 -3.07 37.32
N ASP A 777 22.44 -2.37 38.45
CA ASP A 777 21.62 -1.16 38.65
C ASP A 777 22.15 0.03 37.86
N ALA A 778 23.47 0.20 37.82
CA ALA A 778 24.14 1.28 37.11
C ALA A 778 23.84 1.26 35.60
N HIS A 779 23.52 0.09 35.05
CA HIS A 779 23.24 -0.10 33.63
C HIS A 779 21.78 -0.49 33.33
N GLY A 780 20.85 -0.15 34.24
CA GLY A 780 19.41 -0.17 33.97
C GLY A 780 18.74 -1.54 34.15
N PHE A 781 19.18 -2.34 35.11
CA PHE A 781 18.40 -3.48 35.59
C PHE A 781 17.31 -3.01 36.56
N VAL A 782 16.04 -3.28 36.23
CA VAL A 782 14.90 -2.89 37.06
C VAL A 782 14.43 -4.09 37.89
N LYS A 783 14.70 -4.06 39.19
CA LYS A 783 14.36 -5.13 40.15
C LYS A 783 12.90 -5.05 40.56
N SER A 784 12.39 -3.83 40.66
CA SER A 784 11.01 -3.55 41.03
C SER A 784 10.04 -4.05 39.95
N SER A 785 8.84 -4.43 40.37
CA SER A 785 7.71 -4.66 39.47
C SER A 785 6.89 -3.38 39.31
N TYR A 786 5.97 -3.34 38.34
CA TYR A 786 5.05 -2.21 38.23
C TYR A 786 4.17 -2.04 39.46
N LYS A 787 3.81 -3.15 40.13
CA LYS A 787 3.01 -3.14 41.34
C LYS A 787 3.77 -2.67 42.57
N SER A 788 5.04 -3.03 42.72
CA SER A 788 5.86 -2.54 43.85
C SER A 788 6.22 -1.06 43.71
N GLY A 789 6.15 -0.52 42.48
CA GLY A 789 6.55 0.84 42.15
C GLY A 789 8.04 0.93 41.82
N LEU A 790 8.38 1.75 40.82
CA LEU A 790 9.76 1.94 40.37
C LEU A 790 10.45 3.05 41.17
N SER A 791 11.73 2.85 41.50
CA SER A 791 12.58 3.93 42.03
C SER A 791 12.87 5.00 40.96
N PRO A 792 13.33 6.22 41.34
CA PRO A 792 13.60 7.28 40.37
C PRO A 792 14.61 6.89 39.27
N THR A 793 15.64 6.10 39.61
CA THR A 793 16.64 5.61 38.66
C THR A 793 16.03 4.56 37.72
N GLU A 794 15.29 3.59 38.26
CA GLU A 794 14.58 2.56 37.48
C GLU A 794 13.55 3.17 36.52
N TYR A 795 12.76 4.14 36.99
CA TYR A 795 11.80 4.84 36.15
C TYR A 795 12.49 5.54 34.97
N PHE A 796 13.61 6.21 35.22
CA PHE A 796 14.37 6.87 34.16
C PHE A 796 14.96 5.88 33.15
N PHE A 797 15.53 4.77 33.61
CA PHE A 797 16.03 3.71 32.73
C PHE A 797 14.92 3.05 31.92
N HIS A 798 13.75 2.84 32.53
CA HIS A 798 12.59 2.31 31.82
C HIS A 798 12.10 3.26 30.73
N ALA A 799 12.10 4.58 31.00
CA ALA A 799 11.76 5.59 30.01
C ALA A 799 12.76 5.62 28.84
N ILE A 800 14.05 5.37 29.09
CA ILE A 800 15.06 5.21 28.02
C ILE A 800 14.73 4.01 27.13
N GLY A 801 14.45 2.84 27.73
CA GLY A 801 14.07 1.63 26.99
C GLY A 801 12.78 1.82 26.18
N GLY A 802 11.77 2.47 26.76
CA GLY A 802 10.51 2.77 26.07
C GLY A 802 10.68 3.67 24.83
N ARG A 803 11.69 4.56 24.84
CA ARG A 803 11.99 5.45 23.70
C ARG A 803 12.48 4.70 22.47
N GLU A 804 13.16 3.56 22.65
CA GLU A 804 13.60 2.72 21.53
C GLU A 804 12.39 2.20 20.75
N GLY A 805 11.39 1.64 21.44
CA GLY A 805 10.18 1.10 20.80
C GLY A 805 9.42 2.15 19.96
N LEU A 806 9.30 3.37 20.46
CA LEU A 806 8.64 4.47 19.73
C LEU A 806 9.40 4.88 18.47
N VAL A 807 10.73 5.01 18.56
CA VAL A 807 11.57 5.43 17.44
C VAL A 807 11.68 4.33 16.38
N ASP A 808 11.92 3.08 16.78
CA ASP A 808 12.08 1.96 15.86
C ASP A 808 10.82 1.72 15.04
N THR A 809 9.65 1.78 15.68
CA THR A 809 8.35 1.62 15.01
C THR A 809 8.13 2.71 13.95
N ALA A 810 8.48 3.96 14.27
CA ALA A 810 8.36 5.07 13.32
C ALA A 810 9.36 4.98 12.15
N VAL A 811 10.62 4.65 12.41
CA VAL A 811 11.68 4.61 11.39
C VAL A 811 11.50 3.44 10.41
N ARG A 812 11.17 2.24 10.91
CA ARG A 812 11.04 1.02 10.09
C ARG A 812 9.97 1.14 9.02
N THR A 813 8.91 1.91 9.28
CA THR A 813 7.81 2.15 8.33
C THR A 813 8.30 2.73 7.00
N SER A 814 9.28 3.65 7.03
CA SER A 814 9.81 4.28 5.82
C SER A 814 10.55 3.30 4.91
N GLN A 815 11.40 2.45 5.50
CA GLN A 815 12.20 1.46 4.77
C GLN A 815 11.32 0.32 4.24
N SER A 816 10.41 -0.18 5.08
CA SER A 816 9.48 -1.25 4.72
C SER A 816 8.57 -0.82 3.56
N GLY A 817 7.93 0.35 3.65
CA GLY A 817 7.06 0.85 2.60
C GLY A 817 7.80 1.14 1.28
N TYR A 818 9.04 1.64 1.34
CA TYR A 818 9.85 1.85 0.15
C TYR A 818 10.26 0.52 -0.52
N LEU A 819 10.69 -0.46 0.27
CA LEU A 819 11.02 -1.80 -0.23
C LEU A 819 9.80 -2.45 -0.88
N GLN A 820 8.65 -2.44 -0.19
CA GLN A 820 7.40 -2.97 -0.72
C GLN A 820 7.06 -2.31 -2.06
N ARG A 821 7.12 -0.97 -2.14
CA ARG A 821 6.84 -0.26 -3.40
C ARG A 821 7.76 -0.66 -4.54
N ARG A 822 9.06 -0.86 -4.25
CA ARG A 822 10.02 -1.32 -5.27
C ARG A 822 9.68 -2.71 -5.78
N LEU A 823 9.30 -3.63 -4.88
CA LEU A 823 8.92 -4.99 -5.24
C LEU A 823 7.60 -5.03 -6.00
N VAL A 824 6.58 -4.29 -5.54
CA VAL A 824 5.27 -4.22 -6.22
C VAL A 824 5.44 -3.70 -7.65
N ASN A 825 6.15 -2.59 -7.85
CA ASN A 825 6.38 -2.06 -9.20
C ASN A 825 7.21 -2.99 -10.11
N ALA A 826 7.99 -3.91 -9.52
CA ALA A 826 8.79 -4.86 -10.28
C ALA A 826 8.03 -6.15 -10.64
N LEU A 827 7.01 -6.51 -9.85
CA LEU A 827 6.31 -7.80 -9.95
C LEU A 827 4.85 -7.68 -10.38
N GLN A 828 4.28 -6.47 -10.43
CA GLN A 828 2.87 -6.24 -10.78
C GLN A 828 2.47 -6.72 -12.18
N ASP A 829 3.44 -6.86 -13.09
CA ASP A 829 3.22 -7.25 -14.49
C ASP A 829 3.28 -8.78 -14.68
N LEU A 830 3.51 -9.54 -13.60
CA LEU A 830 3.57 -11.00 -13.64
C LEU A 830 2.18 -11.60 -13.51
N GLU A 831 1.84 -12.50 -14.44
CA GLU A 831 0.59 -13.25 -14.41
C GLU A 831 0.82 -14.75 -14.63
N VAL A 832 -0.06 -15.57 -14.04
CA VAL A 832 -0.09 -17.02 -14.27
C VAL A 832 -0.99 -17.28 -15.47
N GLN A 833 -0.41 -17.82 -16.54
CA GLN A 833 -1.13 -18.17 -17.76
C GLN A 833 -1.90 -19.48 -17.60
N TYR A 834 -2.83 -19.74 -18.52
CA TYR A 834 -3.63 -20.97 -18.53
C TYR A 834 -2.80 -22.27 -18.59
N ASP A 835 -1.56 -22.21 -19.09
CA ASP A 835 -0.62 -23.34 -19.12
C ASP A 835 0.16 -23.52 -17.80
N GLY A 836 -0.10 -22.70 -16.78
CA GLY A 836 0.58 -22.73 -15.48
C GLY A 836 1.94 -22.04 -15.44
N THR A 837 2.38 -21.42 -16.55
CA THR A 837 3.61 -20.63 -16.60
C THR A 837 3.39 -19.23 -16.03
N VAL A 838 4.42 -18.66 -15.40
CA VAL A 838 4.43 -17.26 -14.98
C VAL A 838 5.14 -16.44 -16.05
N ARG A 839 4.43 -15.48 -16.64
CA ARG A 839 4.97 -14.64 -17.72
C ARG A 839 4.83 -13.15 -17.37
N GLU A 840 5.77 -12.36 -17.87
CA GLU A 840 5.66 -10.90 -17.89
C GLU A 840 4.76 -10.47 -19.08
N THR A 841 4.29 -9.22 -19.09
CA THR A 841 3.50 -8.61 -20.18
C THR A 841 4.14 -8.69 -21.57
N ARG A 842 5.48 -8.81 -21.67
CA ARG A 842 6.21 -9.01 -22.93
C ARG A 842 6.20 -10.46 -23.45
N GLY A 843 5.62 -11.39 -22.70
CA GLY A 843 5.58 -12.81 -23.02
C GLY A 843 6.83 -13.59 -22.61
N VAL A 844 7.79 -12.95 -21.92
CA VAL A 844 8.97 -13.62 -21.37
C VAL A 844 8.55 -14.51 -20.21
N ILE A 845 8.94 -15.79 -20.26
CA ILE A 845 8.67 -16.77 -19.20
C ILE A 845 9.64 -16.52 -18.04
N VAL A 846 9.08 -16.28 -16.86
CA VAL A 846 9.82 -16.09 -15.60
C VAL A 846 9.87 -17.39 -14.81
N GLN A 847 8.77 -18.15 -14.78
CA GLN A 847 8.72 -19.50 -14.21
C GLN A 847 7.96 -20.44 -15.15
N PHE A 848 8.50 -21.64 -15.38
CA PHE A 848 7.83 -22.67 -16.17
C PHE A 848 6.61 -23.28 -15.46
N LYS A 849 6.60 -23.23 -14.14
CA LYS A 849 5.48 -23.66 -13.31
C LYS A 849 5.42 -22.77 -12.07
N TYR A 850 4.26 -22.17 -11.82
CA TYR A 850 4.05 -21.30 -10.67
C TYR A 850 4.46 -22.01 -9.37
N GLY A 851 5.40 -21.42 -8.61
CA GLY A 851 5.80 -21.95 -7.31
C GLY A 851 6.42 -23.36 -7.34
N GLU A 852 6.90 -23.83 -8.49
CA GLU A 852 7.38 -25.21 -8.75
C GLU A 852 6.30 -26.31 -8.67
N ASP A 853 5.34 -26.20 -7.75
CA ASP A 853 4.27 -27.18 -7.53
C ASP A 853 2.94 -26.82 -8.21
N GLY A 854 2.72 -25.55 -8.55
CA GLY A 854 1.48 -25.04 -9.14
C GLY A 854 0.38 -24.74 -8.11
N ILE A 855 0.71 -24.72 -6.80
CA ILE A 855 -0.26 -24.59 -5.72
C ILE A 855 -0.23 -23.16 -5.15
N ASP A 856 -1.39 -22.52 -5.10
CA ASP A 856 -1.56 -21.23 -4.40
C ASP A 856 -1.28 -21.43 -2.89
N SER A 857 -0.50 -20.53 -2.30
CA SER A 857 -0.19 -20.53 -0.87
C SER A 857 -1.44 -20.53 0.02
N THR A 858 -2.56 -19.96 -0.44
CA THR A 858 -3.86 -20.03 0.25
C THR A 858 -4.36 -21.48 0.44
N LYS A 859 -3.92 -22.39 -0.43
CA LYS A 859 -4.27 -23.81 -0.51
C LYS A 859 -3.07 -24.72 -0.20
N SER A 860 -2.01 -24.21 0.42
CA SER A 860 -0.74 -24.92 0.61
C SER A 860 -0.80 -26.22 1.42
N ASP A 861 -1.84 -26.47 2.22
CA ASP A 861 -1.93 -27.71 2.98
C ASP A 861 -2.01 -28.97 2.10
N TYR A 862 -2.44 -28.85 0.84
CA TYR A 862 -2.46 -29.97 -0.10
C TYR A 862 -1.07 -30.51 -0.47
N SER A 863 0.02 -29.78 -0.19
CA SER A 863 1.39 -30.23 -0.45
C SER A 863 2.10 -30.84 0.78
N LYS A 864 1.49 -30.79 1.97
CA LYS A 864 2.11 -31.29 3.20
C LYS A 864 1.92 -32.80 3.37
N PRO A 865 2.98 -33.56 3.76
CA PRO A 865 2.87 -34.97 4.09
C PRO A 865 1.77 -35.27 5.12
N ASP A 866 1.65 -34.43 6.15
CA ASP A 866 0.66 -34.58 7.22
C ASP A 866 -0.79 -34.57 6.70
N TYR A 867 -1.07 -33.83 5.63
CA TYR A 867 -2.40 -33.79 5.02
C TYR A 867 -2.67 -35.08 4.24
N ILE A 868 -1.66 -35.63 3.55
CA ILE A 868 -1.73 -36.94 2.90
C ILE A 868 -1.99 -38.02 3.94
N HIS A 869 -1.26 -38.02 5.06
CA HIS A 869 -1.48 -38.96 6.17
C HIS A 869 -2.91 -38.84 6.74
N LYS A 870 -3.42 -37.61 6.93
CA LYS A 870 -4.80 -37.37 7.36
C LYS A 870 -5.84 -37.84 6.34
N ILE A 871 -5.62 -37.66 5.04
CA ILE A 871 -6.53 -38.20 4.01
C ILE A 871 -6.54 -39.72 4.09
N VAL A 872 -5.37 -40.35 4.15
CA VAL A 872 -5.29 -41.81 4.24
C VAL A 872 -5.97 -42.29 5.52
N GLU A 873 -5.76 -41.65 6.66
CA GLU A 873 -6.46 -41.98 7.91
C GLU A 873 -7.98 -41.78 7.79
N THR A 874 -8.44 -40.70 7.17
CA THR A 874 -9.88 -40.41 6.99
C THR A 874 -10.54 -41.43 6.06
N VAL A 875 -9.85 -41.87 5.00
CA VAL A 875 -10.40 -42.79 3.99
C VAL A 875 -10.25 -44.25 4.41
N THR A 876 -9.15 -44.62 5.05
CA THR A 876 -8.82 -46.02 5.38
C THR A 876 -9.06 -46.39 6.83
N GLY A 877 -9.26 -45.40 7.72
CA GLY A 877 -9.35 -45.61 9.17
C GLY A 877 -8.03 -46.06 9.83
N ARG A 878 -6.91 -46.06 9.10
CA ARG A 878 -5.59 -46.50 9.60
C ARG A 878 -4.67 -45.30 9.77
N LYS A 879 -4.09 -45.16 10.98
CA LYS A 879 -3.01 -44.22 11.23
C LYS A 879 -1.79 -44.62 10.40
N VAL A 880 -1.38 -43.73 9.49
CA VAL A 880 -0.15 -43.87 8.72
C VAL A 880 0.93 -43.13 9.49
N ASN A 881 1.97 -43.85 9.91
CA ASN A 881 3.15 -43.27 10.56
C ASN A 881 4.09 -42.62 9.56
#